data_AF-A0A3M8DL78-F1
#
_entry.id   AF-A0A3M8DL78-F1
#
_cell.length_a   1.000
_cell.length_b   1.000
_cell.length_c   1.000
_cell.angle_alpha   90.00
_cell.angle_beta   90.00
_cell.angle_gamma   90.00
#
_symmetry.space_group_name_H-M   'P 1'
#
loop_
_entity.id
_entity.type
_entity.pdbx_description
1 polymer ?
#
loop_
_entity_poly.entity_id
_entity_poly.type
_entity_poly.pdbx_seq_one_letter_code
_entity_poly.pdbx_strand_id
1 'polypeptide(L)'
;MRTSTIWSSDGIFFSMNGNVSPKGIRNRITVPAQRSTWEAAAMVELAGRIGLHLPDLPLPVYENLFAEDRLDSHSAGEMPADQRHFHLILGHEWNWLTDILGDRIHALEPYHQNEQLENGILQVIPEEEGTILVVTGTSPQMTLHAARALVAESFDYKSLLQNGHVLLAAKQGSGPSEARPENRRQPSLYSLHNLFTTEGIYQRKEGEFLPTLDVSLSVNRAAQEETVAFIELGARLAQAAGAVCFPLTHTRGETAASERFVVEIDTAVGEKGNQQKLQLSNQKRSLKLISHSDYLVAFTREILDEGLEPLDSWKKDTWRQRFSQLKSSSSDVAIRAQLGMQAFTHHLADEIQTLHVPEHLFSPVELWQSYVGDREKDRSVSLQMEKEQPIWAAEWKDAGELEEIQAYLLEQIEKLQAGINPVGSLELEVTTTCSEPTFREWSQQLQSKIHEQWGLLLRFVYRDANKSGLNWAVQEVLPQIKELAGIDRVELRARAFQPGEKHLDLVHRFLQELYPFDSILANALALSLERISLKLMEDEAAPMFSVAAFDQSGREIEAWRWEGWVESLPYMPGQPKKGNVIIPFAGIRIYEGATGYEIASQSFPTNPYRFWKWYQASVLPQVLEQVGSNPGVPKFSRLECHVGMDAVEKKLPHLEENSSVLEALHEDIYFYTLHAMHDHGKRVGDPEWDAPGGILPYMHVEPGAKPWASVALYAFPSDHRVWYTNHEQQREVIHPLAPELFAEARITERTSVDGRLAFSFEGGGEPRLEKECGDWLAAAACSAQPILQNAPNLQEKKSIWEDVFVNEDVQGWLDERVGHIPGSVTPIDFSLNGSWIWLVELFAQGKAAKASSRQEKHGLYKPTFFINARHHANEVSSTNAALQMIEKLAADPALLESVNLVIVPLENVDGAALHAEMAKENPCWKLHAARYNACGLEFAKYRFQEGVSFGESRVYPKVWERWAPDIVLDDHGIPSHEWIQPFSGYNSPPRFPVSYWIPSARMYTIWRELTEATHEQRIAYESLRSYLTARLDEDQEIAADNKSWLQTYRRWGNDFDNVHFPIELSNGSIAYTRDSPINRSSHDLIERFPEWVTADLMTEVNDETVYGKELAACRHAHHVVHQSIADWMKDRPIEVRVCQEKWADGVTRIGLQRTRPL
;
A
#
# COMPACT_ATOMS: atom_id res chain seq x y z
N MET A 1 -40.18 26.03 -0.05
CA MET A 1 -38.80 25.85 0.45
C MET A 1 -38.80 25.79 1.97
N ARG A 2 -38.47 24.63 2.57
CA ARG A 2 -38.18 24.51 4.01
C ARG A 2 -36.64 24.53 4.16
N THR A 3 -36.08 25.65 4.63
CA THR A 3 -34.75 25.81 5.26
C THR A 3 -33.42 25.56 4.50
N SER A 4 -33.35 25.33 3.18
CA SER A 4 -32.06 25.14 2.45
C SER A 4 -31.93 26.01 1.19
N THR A 5 -30.69 26.30 0.79
CA THR A 5 -30.30 27.24 -0.27
C THR A 5 -30.63 26.73 -1.68
N ILE A 6 -30.60 27.59 -2.72
CA ILE A 6 -30.84 27.20 -4.14
C ILE A 6 -29.89 26.08 -4.58
N TRP A 7 -28.65 26.10 -4.07
CA TRP A 7 -27.59 25.14 -4.35
C TRP A 7 -27.61 23.95 -3.37
N SER A 8 -28.77 23.30 -3.22
CA SER A 8 -28.98 22.16 -2.33
C SER A 8 -29.86 21.09 -2.97
N SER A 9 -30.00 19.93 -2.30
CA SER A 9 -30.89 18.83 -2.72
C SER A 9 -32.38 19.17 -2.63
N ASP A 10 -32.78 20.21 -1.91
CA ASP A 10 -34.14 20.75 -1.91
C ASP A 10 -34.34 21.85 -2.98
N GLY A 11 -33.24 22.30 -3.60
CA GLY A 11 -33.18 23.33 -4.64
C GLY A 11 -32.94 22.71 -6.02
N ILE A 12 -31.82 23.07 -6.66
CA ILE A 12 -31.51 22.63 -8.02
C ILE A 12 -31.02 21.17 -8.12
N PHE A 13 -30.45 20.62 -7.05
CA PHE A 13 -29.92 19.25 -7.05
C PHE A 13 -30.96 18.24 -6.57
N PHE A 14 -30.73 16.95 -6.85
CA PHE A 14 -31.43 15.86 -6.21
C PHE A 14 -30.46 14.86 -5.59
N SER A 15 -30.91 14.14 -4.58
CA SER A 15 -30.19 13.02 -3.97
C SER A 15 -31.11 11.84 -3.74
N MET A 16 -30.53 10.65 -3.66
CA MET A 16 -31.26 9.39 -3.46
C MET A 16 -31.13 8.97 -1.99
N ASN A 17 -32.19 8.36 -1.45
CA ASN A 17 -32.21 7.75 -0.11
C ASN A 17 -31.78 8.67 1.04
N GLY A 18 -31.91 9.99 0.90
CA GLY A 18 -31.52 10.96 1.91
C GLY A 18 -30.00 11.22 2.01
N ASN A 19 -29.20 10.73 1.05
CA ASN A 19 -27.76 10.98 1.02
C ASN A 19 -27.45 12.47 0.78
N VAL A 20 -26.33 12.94 1.33
CA VAL A 20 -25.86 14.33 1.15
C VAL A 20 -25.24 14.55 -0.23
N SER A 21 -24.72 13.50 -0.86
CA SER A 21 -24.11 13.56 -2.18
C SER A 21 -25.15 13.84 -3.27
N PRO A 22 -25.01 14.93 -4.05
CA PRO A 22 -25.92 15.21 -5.15
C PRO A 22 -25.67 14.24 -6.32
N LYS A 23 -26.74 13.71 -6.91
CA LYS A 23 -26.67 12.75 -8.03
C LYS A 23 -26.87 13.42 -9.40
N GLY A 24 -27.27 14.68 -9.41
CA GLY A 24 -27.50 15.47 -10.61
C GLY A 24 -28.37 16.69 -10.32
N ILE A 25 -28.86 17.33 -11.37
CA ILE A 25 -29.82 18.43 -11.29
C ILE A 25 -31.25 17.93 -11.56
N ARG A 26 -32.25 18.55 -10.93
CA ARG A 26 -33.67 18.16 -11.04
C ARG A 26 -34.25 18.38 -12.43
N ASN A 27 -33.94 19.52 -13.04
CA ASN A 27 -34.37 19.86 -14.39
C ASN A 27 -33.24 20.61 -15.09
N ARG A 28 -33.16 20.49 -16.41
CA ARG A 28 -32.23 21.32 -17.19
C ARG A 28 -32.61 22.78 -17.10
N ILE A 29 -31.60 23.63 -17.17
CA ILE A 29 -31.74 25.08 -17.18
C ILE A 29 -32.28 25.52 -18.55
N THR A 30 -33.44 26.16 -18.57
CA THR A 30 -34.02 26.69 -19.81
C THR A 30 -33.28 27.96 -20.23
N VAL A 31 -32.79 27.99 -21.46
CA VAL A 31 -31.97 29.08 -22.03
C VAL A 31 -32.39 29.41 -23.46
N PRO A 32 -32.14 30.62 -23.96
CA PRO A 32 -32.45 30.96 -25.34
C PRO A 32 -31.42 30.37 -26.32
N ALA A 33 -31.88 29.83 -27.45
CA ALA A 33 -30.98 29.36 -28.50
C ALA A 33 -30.22 30.54 -29.15
N GLN A 34 -30.91 31.66 -29.38
CA GLN A 34 -30.28 32.92 -29.76
C GLN A 34 -29.96 33.74 -28.52
N ARG A 35 -28.67 33.94 -28.27
CA ARG A 35 -28.19 34.55 -27.02
C ARG A 35 -27.11 35.57 -27.27
N SER A 36 -27.00 36.51 -26.34
CA SER A 36 -25.90 37.47 -26.27
C SER A 36 -24.65 36.85 -25.64
N THR A 37 -23.50 37.53 -25.79
CA THR A 37 -22.25 37.14 -25.11
C THR A 37 -22.42 37.14 -23.58
N TRP A 38 -23.24 38.04 -23.03
CA TRP A 38 -23.51 38.14 -21.60
C TRP A 38 -24.31 36.94 -21.08
N GLU A 39 -25.32 36.49 -21.83
CA GLU A 39 -26.08 35.28 -21.50
C GLU A 39 -25.22 34.02 -21.63
N ALA A 40 -24.37 33.93 -22.67
CA ALA A 40 -23.40 32.85 -22.79
C ALA A 40 -22.43 32.79 -21.59
N ALA A 41 -21.91 33.93 -21.15
CA ALA A 41 -21.10 34.02 -19.93
C ALA A 41 -21.90 33.59 -18.69
N ALA A 42 -23.18 33.97 -18.60
CA ALA A 42 -24.04 33.64 -17.47
C ALA A 42 -24.31 32.12 -17.38
N MET A 43 -24.44 31.45 -18.53
CA MET A 43 -24.52 29.99 -18.60
C MET A 43 -23.24 29.33 -18.07
N VAL A 44 -22.06 29.85 -18.40
CA VAL A 44 -20.77 29.34 -17.92
C VAL A 44 -20.62 29.50 -16.40
N GLU A 45 -21.07 30.62 -15.83
CA GLU A 45 -21.09 30.83 -14.37
C GLU A 45 -21.92 29.74 -13.67
N LEU A 46 -23.14 29.47 -14.15
CA LEU A 46 -24.01 28.43 -13.61
C LEU A 46 -23.39 27.04 -13.76
N ALA A 47 -22.83 26.73 -14.93
CA ALA A 47 -22.17 25.46 -15.20
C ALA A 47 -20.98 25.22 -14.24
N GLY A 48 -20.18 26.25 -13.95
CA GLY A 48 -19.09 26.18 -12.97
C GLY A 48 -19.59 25.91 -11.56
N ARG A 49 -20.67 26.57 -11.11
CA ARG A 49 -21.26 26.30 -9.78
C ARG A 49 -21.88 24.91 -9.69
N ILE A 50 -22.47 24.38 -10.77
CA ILE A 50 -22.97 22.99 -10.82
C ILE A 50 -21.80 22.00 -10.77
N GLY A 51 -20.76 22.23 -11.57
CA GLY A 51 -19.54 21.42 -11.59
C GLY A 51 -18.92 21.31 -10.20
N LEU A 52 -18.84 22.42 -9.46
CA LEU A 52 -18.35 22.43 -8.07
C LEU A 52 -19.13 21.46 -7.15
N HIS A 53 -20.40 21.17 -7.40
CA HIS A 53 -21.21 20.34 -6.49
C HIS A 53 -21.27 18.87 -6.89
N LEU A 54 -21.25 18.52 -8.18
CA LEU A 54 -21.53 17.16 -8.65
C LEU A 54 -20.30 16.23 -8.59
N PRO A 55 -20.39 15.05 -7.93
CA PRO A 55 -19.40 13.99 -8.05
C PRO A 55 -19.35 13.39 -9.46
N ASP A 56 -20.51 13.11 -10.02
CA ASP A 56 -20.68 12.61 -11.38
C ASP A 56 -21.32 13.69 -12.25
N LEU A 57 -20.55 14.27 -13.17
CA LEU A 57 -21.00 15.29 -14.11
C LEU A 57 -21.38 14.63 -15.43
N PRO A 58 -22.66 14.61 -15.85
CA PRO A 58 -23.09 13.96 -17.08
C PRO A 58 -22.43 14.58 -18.32
N LEU A 59 -21.99 13.74 -19.25
CA LEU A 59 -21.37 14.16 -20.51
C LEU A 59 -22.27 13.84 -21.71
N PRO A 60 -22.36 14.74 -22.71
CA PRO A 60 -21.70 16.05 -22.75
C PRO A 60 -22.42 17.11 -21.89
N VAL A 61 -21.68 18.07 -21.33
CA VAL A 61 -22.18 18.93 -20.25
C VAL A 61 -23.35 19.81 -20.73
N TYR A 62 -23.24 20.38 -21.94
CA TYR A 62 -24.22 21.33 -22.45
C TYR A 62 -25.64 20.73 -22.54
N GLU A 63 -25.78 19.59 -23.19
CA GLU A 63 -27.07 18.95 -23.48
C GLU A 63 -27.74 18.37 -22.22
N ASN A 64 -26.93 18.05 -21.21
CA ASN A 64 -27.39 17.53 -19.92
C ASN A 64 -27.70 18.64 -18.90
N LEU A 65 -27.14 19.84 -19.03
CA LEU A 65 -27.42 20.96 -18.12
C LEU A 65 -28.43 21.96 -18.68
N PHE A 66 -28.55 22.10 -20.01
CA PHE A 66 -29.33 23.16 -20.64
C PHE A 66 -30.40 22.64 -21.61
N ALA A 67 -31.55 23.33 -21.66
CA ALA A 67 -32.64 23.10 -22.59
C ALA A 67 -32.95 24.40 -23.35
N GLU A 68 -32.83 24.35 -24.69
CA GLU A 68 -33.05 25.52 -25.54
C GLU A 68 -34.54 25.75 -25.82
N ASP A 69 -34.99 27.00 -25.65
CA ASP A 69 -36.30 27.52 -26.09
C ASP A 69 -37.54 26.75 -25.61
N ARG A 70 -37.41 25.96 -24.54
CA ARG A 70 -38.54 25.25 -23.92
C ARG A 70 -38.29 25.00 -22.44
N LEU A 71 -39.38 24.97 -21.68
CA LEU A 71 -39.35 24.38 -20.34
C LEU A 71 -39.00 22.91 -20.45
N ASP A 72 -38.06 22.49 -19.62
CA ASP A 72 -37.59 21.12 -19.65
C ASP A 72 -38.69 20.15 -19.20
N SER A 73 -39.21 19.36 -20.12
CA SER A 73 -40.17 18.29 -19.83
C SER A 73 -39.47 16.95 -19.54
N HIS A 74 -38.15 16.97 -19.28
CA HIS A 74 -37.34 15.75 -19.21
C HIS A 74 -37.81 14.87 -18.05
N SER A 75 -38.44 13.75 -18.39
CA SER A 75 -38.60 12.62 -17.48
C SER A 75 -37.25 11.92 -17.37
N ALA A 76 -36.32 12.42 -16.56
CA ALA A 76 -35.19 11.61 -16.15
C ALA A 76 -35.75 10.39 -15.40
N GLY A 77 -35.68 9.22 -16.02
CA GLY A 77 -36.41 8.00 -15.68
C GLY A 77 -36.08 7.35 -14.33
N GLU A 78 -35.45 8.09 -13.42
CA GLU A 78 -34.98 7.57 -12.13
C GLU A 78 -35.31 8.48 -10.93
N MET A 79 -35.77 9.72 -11.15
CA MET A 79 -36.14 10.62 -10.05
C MET A 79 -37.57 10.35 -9.55
N PRO A 80 -37.77 10.23 -8.22
CA PRO A 80 -39.10 10.23 -7.59
C PRO A 80 -39.92 11.44 -8.05
N ALA A 81 -41.23 11.27 -8.26
CA ALA A 81 -42.09 12.33 -8.80
C ALA A 81 -42.07 13.59 -7.93
N ASP A 82 -42.02 13.44 -6.61
CA ASP A 82 -41.94 14.49 -5.60
C ASP A 82 -40.62 15.29 -5.62
N GLN A 83 -39.58 14.82 -6.32
CA GLN A 83 -38.30 15.51 -6.45
C GLN A 83 -38.15 16.31 -7.76
N ARG A 84 -39.13 16.31 -8.67
CA ARG A 84 -38.97 16.83 -10.06
C ARG A 84 -39.22 18.32 -10.28
N HIS A 85 -39.41 19.10 -9.22
CA HIS A 85 -40.17 20.34 -9.34
C HIS A 85 -39.37 21.63 -9.07
N PHE A 86 -38.20 21.78 -9.70
CA PHE A 86 -37.41 23.02 -9.65
C PHE A 86 -36.88 23.39 -11.04
N HIS A 87 -37.43 24.43 -11.66
CA HIS A 87 -36.97 24.92 -12.96
C HIS A 87 -36.14 26.19 -12.80
N LEU A 88 -34.97 26.26 -13.45
CA LEU A 88 -34.19 27.48 -13.58
C LEU A 88 -34.28 27.97 -15.02
N ILE A 89 -34.68 29.23 -15.21
CA ILE A 89 -34.80 29.87 -16.51
C ILE A 89 -33.79 31.02 -16.56
N LEU A 90 -32.97 31.08 -17.60
CA LEU A 90 -32.00 32.15 -17.80
C LEU A 90 -32.20 32.77 -19.18
N GLY A 91 -32.48 34.08 -19.22
CA GLY A 91 -32.61 34.83 -20.46
C GLY A 91 -33.15 36.24 -20.24
N HIS A 92 -32.87 37.13 -21.18
CA HIS A 92 -33.25 38.54 -21.10
C HIS A 92 -34.50 38.89 -21.94
N GLU A 93 -34.59 38.36 -23.16
CA GLU A 93 -35.57 38.80 -24.15
C GLU A 93 -37.03 38.60 -23.69
N TRP A 94 -37.81 39.68 -23.65
CA TRP A 94 -39.17 39.67 -23.11
C TRP A 94 -40.13 38.74 -23.86
N ASN A 95 -40.06 38.76 -25.20
CA ASN A 95 -40.90 37.88 -26.03
C ASN A 95 -40.57 36.41 -25.77
N TRP A 96 -39.28 36.08 -25.66
CA TRP A 96 -38.84 34.73 -25.35
C TRP A 96 -39.29 34.30 -23.95
N LEU A 97 -39.12 35.16 -22.94
CA LEU A 97 -39.62 34.90 -21.59
C LEU A 97 -41.14 34.71 -21.57
N THR A 98 -41.89 35.47 -22.37
CA THR A 98 -43.34 35.33 -22.52
C THR A 98 -43.71 33.95 -23.10
N ASP A 99 -42.98 33.49 -24.12
CA ASP A 99 -43.20 32.19 -24.74
C ASP A 99 -42.91 31.02 -23.78
N ILE A 100 -41.85 31.15 -22.96
CA ILE A 100 -41.46 30.12 -21.97
C ILE A 100 -42.39 30.12 -20.75
N LEU A 101 -42.69 31.30 -20.20
CA LEU A 101 -43.43 31.43 -18.95
C LEU A 101 -44.94 31.38 -19.17
N GLY A 102 -45.47 31.72 -20.34
CA GLY A 102 -46.90 31.86 -20.58
C GLY A 102 -47.52 32.90 -19.62
N ASP A 103 -48.67 32.59 -19.03
CA ASP A 103 -49.37 33.47 -18.07
C ASP A 103 -48.51 33.86 -16.85
N ARG A 104 -47.45 33.09 -16.54
CA ARG A 104 -46.54 33.39 -15.42
C ARG A 104 -45.66 34.62 -15.65
N ILE A 105 -45.62 35.14 -16.89
CA ILE A 105 -44.87 36.36 -17.22
C ILE A 105 -45.32 37.59 -16.41
N HIS A 106 -46.56 37.61 -15.93
CA HIS A 106 -47.10 38.67 -15.07
C HIS A 106 -46.23 38.95 -13.83
N ALA A 107 -45.49 37.94 -13.32
CA ALA A 107 -44.57 38.12 -12.21
C ALA A 107 -43.38 39.06 -12.53
N LEU A 108 -43.07 39.27 -13.81
CA LEU A 108 -41.96 40.11 -14.28
C LEU A 108 -42.39 41.47 -14.85
N GLU A 109 -43.69 41.68 -15.09
CA GLU A 109 -44.25 42.93 -15.64
C GLU A 109 -43.84 44.20 -14.89
N PRO A 110 -43.77 44.22 -13.53
CA PRO A 110 -43.37 45.42 -12.80
C PRO A 110 -41.96 45.92 -13.13
N TYR A 111 -41.08 45.03 -13.60
CA TYR A 111 -39.69 45.36 -13.90
C TYR A 111 -39.47 45.71 -15.38
N HIS A 112 -40.29 45.16 -16.27
CA HIS A 112 -40.26 45.50 -17.69
C HIS A 112 -40.72 46.94 -17.96
N GLN A 113 -41.70 47.42 -17.21
CA GLN A 113 -42.28 48.77 -17.38
C GLN A 113 -41.40 49.91 -16.81
N ASN A 114 -40.29 49.59 -16.15
CA ASN A 114 -39.45 50.56 -15.44
C ASN A 114 -38.05 50.68 -16.09
N GLU A 115 -38.00 51.10 -17.35
CA GLU A 115 -36.79 51.19 -18.20
C GLU A 115 -35.69 52.15 -17.68
N GLN A 116 -35.93 52.92 -16.62
CA GLN A 116 -34.99 53.93 -16.12
C GLN A 116 -33.90 53.40 -15.16
N LEU A 117 -34.00 52.15 -14.68
CA LEU A 117 -33.06 51.58 -13.72
C LEU A 117 -32.49 50.23 -14.21
N GLU A 118 -31.17 50.15 -14.40
CA GLU A 118 -30.49 48.91 -14.77
C GLU A 118 -30.38 47.96 -13.56
N ASN A 119 -31.17 46.88 -13.58
CA ASN A 119 -31.22 45.90 -12.51
C ASN A 119 -31.09 44.47 -13.04
N GLY A 120 -30.30 43.66 -12.34
CA GLY A 120 -30.37 42.20 -12.42
C GLY A 120 -31.53 41.72 -11.56
N ILE A 121 -32.22 40.67 -12.00
CA ILE A 121 -33.47 40.21 -11.40
C ILE A 121 -33.37 38.72 -11.14
N LEU A 122 -33.55 38.33 -9.88
CA LEU A 122 -33.80 36.94 -9.48
C LEU A 122 -35.26 36.86 -9.02
N GLN A 123 -36.11 36.14 -9.76
CA GLN A 123 -37.54 36.01 -9.47
C GLN A 123 -37.89 34.55 -9.21
N VAL A 124 -38.47 34.27 -8.04
CA VAL A 124 -39.03 32.97 -7.67
C VAL A 124 -40.54 33.02 -7.92
N ILE A 125 -41.04 32.04 -8.69
CA ILE A 125 -42.45 31.86 -8.99
C ILE A 125 -42.85 30.50 -8.39
N PRO A 126 -43.66 30.46 -7.32
CA PRO A 126 -44.15 29.21 -6.75
C PRO A 126 -45.23 28.60 -7.66
N GLU A 127 -45.21 27.28 -7.82
CA GLU A 127 -46.24 26.51 -8.53
C GLU A 127 -46.88 25.47 -7.60
N GLU A 128 -48.06 24.96 -7.96
CA GLU A 128 -48.75 23.92 -7.16
C GLU A 128 -47.88 22.66 -6.98
N GLU A 129 -47.14 22.31 -8.02
CA GLU A 129 -46.25 21.15 -7.99
C GLU A 129 -44.78 21.54 -7.72
N GLY A 130 -44.37 22.82 -7.79
CA GLY A 130 -42.95 23.19 -7.86
C GLY A 130 -42.52 24.63 -7.62
N THR A 131 -41.33 24.96 -8.12
CA THR A 131 -40.79 26.33 -8.10
C THR A 131 -40.03 26.64 -9.40
N ILE A 132 -40.29 27.80 -9.98
CA ILE A 132 -39.51 28.35 -11.09
C ILE A 132 -38.65 29.50 -10.57
N LEU A 133 -37.34 29.45 -10.80
CA LEU A 133 -36.39 30.54 -10.58
C LEU A 133 -36.01 31.16 -11.93
N VAL A 134 -36.41 32.41 -12.16
CA VAL A 134 -36.03 33.18 -13.33
C VAL A 134 -34.84 34.06 -13.01
N VAL A 135 -33.76 33.88 -13.77
CA VAL A 135 -32.54 34.70 -13.76
C VAL A 135 -32.57 35.59 -15.00
N THR A 136 -32.86 36.88 -14.80
CA THR A 136 -33.03 37.84 -15.89
C THR A 136 -32.50 39.21 -15.49
N GLY A 137 -32.70 40.22 -16.32
CA GLY A 137 -32.33 41.59 -16.04
C GLY A 137 -32.99 42.55 -17.03
N THR A 138 -32.86 43.85 -16.77
CA THR A 138 -33.34 44.90 -17.69
C THR A 138 -32.47 45.03 -18.94
N SER A 139 -31.31 44.37 -18.98
CA SER A 139 -30.43 44.22 -20.14
C SER A 139 -29.72 42.86 -20.10
N PRO A 140 -29.08 42.40 -21.20
CA PRO A 140 -28.30 41.15 -21.17
C PRO A 140 -27.14 41.20 -20.17
N GLN A 141 -26.49 42.36 -20.03
CA GLN A 141 -25.43 42.57 -19.04
C GLN A 141 -25.95 42.39 -17.60
N MET A 142 -27.15 42.92 -17.32
CA MET A 142 -27.76 42.74 -15.99
C MET A 142 -28.25 41.31 -15.75
N THR A 143 -28.54 40.53 -16.80
CA THR A 143 -28.79 39.09 -16.69
C THR A 143 -27.54 38.34 -16.24
N LEU A 144 -26.35 38.66 -16.79
CA LEU A 144 -25.08 38.14 -16.27
C LEU A 144 -24.84 38.58 -14.82
N HIS A 145 -25.14 39.83 -14.49
CA HIS A 145 -25.02 40.32 -13.11
C HIS A 145 -25.88 39.50 -12.13
N ALA A 146 -27.11 39.17 -12.51
CA ALA A 146 -28.00 38.32 -11.73
C ALA A 146 -27.46 36.89 -11.58
N ALA A 147 -26.97 36.29 -12.66
CA ALA A 147 -26.37 34.95 -12.62
C ALA A 147 -25.12 34.90 -11.73
N ARG A 148 -24.22 35.90 -11.84
CA ARG A 148 -23.04 36.04 -10.98
C ARG A 148 -23.42 36.20 -9.51
N ALA A 149 -24.46 36.98 -9.23
CA ALA A 149 -24.96 37.12 -7.87
C ALA A 149 -25.50 35.78 -7.32
N LEU A 150 -26.21 35.02 -8.15
CA LEU A 150 -26.74 33.70 -7.82
C LEU A 150 -25.64 32.68 -7.48
N VAL A 151 -24.61 32.56 -8.32
CA VAL A 151 -23.51 31.59 -8.12
C VAL A 151 -22.57 31.99 -6.99
N ALA A 152 -22.43 33.29 -6.71
CA ALA A 152 -21.59 33.81 -5.62
C ALA A 152 -22.35 34.00 -4.30
N GLU A 153 -23.66 33.71 -4.26
CA GLU A 153 -24.56 33.99 -3.13
C GLU A 153 -24.36 35.41 -2.57
N SER A 154 -24.28 36.39 -3.47
CA SER A 154 -24.00 37.80 -3.13
C SER A 154 -25.25 38.67 -3.05
N PHE A 155 -26.37 38.07 -2.67
CA PHE A 155 -27.68 38.70 -2.51
C PHE A 155 -28.31 38.32 -1.16
N ASP A 156 -29.31 39.06 -0.72
CA ASP A 156 -30.05 38.71 0.50
C ASP A 156 -31.02 37.55 0.20
N TYR A 157 -30.58 36.34 0.55
CA TYR A 157 -31.38 35.12 0.40
C TYR A 157 -32.71 35.19 1.15
N LYS A 158 -32.74 35.89 2.30
CA LYS A 158 -33.98 36.05 3.09
C LYS A 158 -34.99 36.92 2.36
N SER A 159 -34.55 38.00 1.72
CA SER A 159 -35.41 38.83 0.87
C SER A 159 -35.95 38.05 -0.34
N LEU A 160 -35.14 37.21 -0.97
CA LEU A 160 -35.59 36.36 -2.08
C LEU A 160 -36.71 35.41 -1.65
N LEU A 161 -36.56 34.76 -0.50
CA LEU A 161 -37.57 33.84 0.04
C LEU A 161 -38.85 34.56 0.51
N GLN A 162 -38.73 35.77 1.06
CA GLN A 162 -39.86 36.52 1.62
C GLN A 162 -40.67 37.27 0.56
N ASN A 163 -39.99 37.94 -0.37
CA ASN A 163 -40.62 38.80 -1.37
C ASN A 163 -40.84 38.08 -2.72
N GLY A 164 -40.31 36.86 -2.85
CA GLY A 164 -40.30 36.12 -4.10
C GLY A 164 -39.36 36.69 -5.16
N HIS A 165 -38.60 37.75 -4.86
CA HIS A 165 -37.68 38.38 -5.81
C HIS A 165 -36.55 39.15 -5.14
N VAL A 166 -35.47 39.39 -5.88
CA VAL A 166 -34.39 40.31 -5.52
C VAL A 166 -33.99 41.14 -6.75
N LEU A 167 -33.85 42.45 -6.54
CA LEU A 167 -33.31 43.40 -7.53
C LEU A 167 -31.86 43.74 -7.19
N LEU A 168 -30.99 43.59 -8.18
CA LEU A 168 -29.54 43.79 -8.08
C LEU A 168 -29.16 45.00 -8.91
N ALA A 169 -29.07 46.15 -8.26
CA ALA A 169 -28.72 47.41 -8.91
C ALA A 169 -27.30 47.34 -9.51
N ALA A 170 -27.12 47.95 -10.69
CA ALA A 170 -25.81 48.15 -11.27
C ALA A 170 -24.89 48.89 -10.26
N LYS A 171 -23.73 48.31 -9.92
CA LYS A 171 -22.74 48.96 -9.07
C LYS A 171 -22.22 50.23 -9.75
N GLN A 172 -22.44 51.40 -9.15
CA GLN A 172 -21.72 52.62 -9.53
C GLN A 172 -20.24 52.43 -9.16
N GLY A 173 -19.36 52.49 -10.14
CA GLY A 173 -17.94 52.13 -9.98
C GLY A 173 -17.24 52.95 -8.90
N SER A 174 -16.94 52.32 -7.77
CA SER A 174 -15.75 52.65 -6.98
C SER A 174 -14.64 51.72 -7.47
N GLY A 175 -13.57 52.30 -8.02
CA GLY A 175 -12.39 51.53 -8.43
C GLY A 175 -11.86 50.65 -7.30
N PRO A 176 -11.12 49.57 -7.63
CA PRO A 176 -10.62 48.64 -6.63
C PRO A 176 -9.83 49.40 -5.57
N SER A 177 -10.21 49.23 -4.30
CA SER A 177 -9.29 49.52 -3.20
C SER A 177 -8.16 48.50 -3.33
N GLU A 178 -6.92 48.97 -3.51
CA GLU A 178 -5.72 48.14 -3.40
C GLU A 178 -5.62 47.59 -1.97
N ALA A 179 -6.34 46.52 -1.67
CA ALA A 179 -6.11 45.71 -0.49
C ALA A 179 -5.64 44.33 -0.96
N ARG A 180 -4.39 44.01 -0.62
CA ARG A 180 -3.75 42.73 -0.92
C ARG A 180 -4.43 41.63 -0.10
N PRO A 181 -4.88 40.51 -0.70
CA PRO A 181 -5.04 39.29 0.05
C PRO A 181 -3.64 38.77 0.44
N GLU A 182 -3.38 38.51 1.71
CA GLU A 182 -2.07 38.07 2.21
C GLU A 182 -1.68 36.65 1.77
N ASN A 183 -2.54 35.88 1.08
CA ASN A 183 -2.36 34.42 0.90
C ASN A 183 -2.65 33.85 -0.51
N ARG A 184 -2.38 34.56 -1.62
CA ARG A 184 -2.35 33.93 -2.96
C ARG A 184 -0.96 33.35 -3.24
N ARG A 185 -0.74 32.06 -2.95
CA ARG A 185 0.50 31.36 -3.34
C ARG A 185 0.45 31.13 -4.85
N GLN A 186 1.36 31.76 -5.61
CA GLN A 186 1.36 31.72 -7.07
C GLN A 186 2.54 30.88 -7.58
N PRO A 187 2.36 30.03 -8.61
CA PRO A 187 3.48 29.40 -9.30
C PRO A 187 4.43 30.48 -9.83
N SER A 188 5.73 30.23 -9.75
CA SER A 188 6.73 31.13 -10.33
C SER A 188 6.55 31.22 -11.85
N LEU A 189 6.37 30.08 -12.51
CA LEU A 189 6.11 29.93 -13.95
C LEU A 189 5.28 28.66 -14.21
N TYR A 190 4.31 28.72 -15.12
CA TYR A 190 3.44 27.62 -15.53
C TYR A 190 4.06 26.77 -16.65
N SER A 191 3.63 25.51 -16.76
CA SER A 191 3.86 24.65 -17.92
C SER A 191 2.58 23.90 -18.30
N LEU A 192 2.41 23.57 -19.59
CA LEU A 192 1.21 22.90 -20.07
C LEU A 192 0.97 21.51 -19.45
N HIS A 193 2.02 20.73 -19.16
CA HIS A 193 1.87 19.37 -18.63
C HIS A 193 1.20 19.34 -17.25
N ASN A 194 1.59 20.22 -16.34
CA ASN A 194 1.06 20.31 -14.98
C ASN A 194 0.04 21.46 -14.80
N LEU A 195 -0.43 22.08 -15.89
CA LEU A 195 -1.31 23.25 -15.82
C LEU A 195 -2.59 23.01 -15.02
N PHE A 196 -3.17 21.82 -15.11
CA PHE A 196 -4.40 21.45 -14.43
C PHE A 196 -4.18 20.70 -13.11
N THR A 197 -3.04 20.92 -12.44
CA THR A 197 -2.75 20.36 -11.11
C THR A 197 -2.58 21.47 -10.07
N THR A 198 -2.25 21.10 -8.83
CA THR A 198 -1.92 22.05 -7.74
C THR A 198 -0.64 22.85 -7.96
N GLU A 199 0.18 22.47 -8.95
CA GLU A 199 1.32 23.26 -9.41
C GLU A 199 0.94 24.29 -10.48
N GLY A 200 -0.26 24.16 -11.05
CA GLY A 200 -0.80 25.02 -12.09
C GLY A 200 -1.93 25.92 -11.59
N ILE A 201 -3.12 25.79 -12.20
CA ILE A 201 -4.27 26.68 -11.95
C ILE A 201 -5.05 26.39 -10.66
N TYR A 202 -4.74 25.28 -9.98
CA TYR A 202 -5.36 24.92 -8.72
C TYR A 202 -4.47 25.35 -7.54
N GLN A 203 -5.03 26.02 -6.55
CA GLN A 203 -4.32 26.47 -5.35
C GLN A 203 -4.85 25.74 -4.11
N ARG A 204 -4.01 24.95 -3.44
CA ARG A 204 -4.37 24.30 -2.17
C ARG A 204 -3.95 25.18 -1.00
N LYS A 205 -4.90 25.62 -0.17
CA LYS A 205 -4.61 26.29 1.10
C LYS A 205 -4.16 25.24 2.12
N GLU A 206 -3.30 25.63 3.05
CA GLU A 206 -2.93 24.79 4.19
C GLU A 206 -4.19 24.45 5.01
N GLY A 207 -4.33 23.18 5.41
CA GLY A 207 -5.52 22.69 6.11
C GLY A 207 -6.73 22.38 5.22
N GLU A 208 -6.66 22.57 3.89
CA GLU A 208 -7.72 22.18 2.97
C GLU A 208 -7.34 20.92 2.15
N PHE A 209 -8.26 19.96 2.08
CA PHE A 209 -8.08 18.73 1.30
C PHE A 209 -8.11 18.99 -0.21
N LEU A 210 -9.17 19.67 -0.68
CA LEU A 210 -9.40 19.93 -2.10
C LEU A 210 -8.92 21.33 -2.48
N PRO A 211 -8.37 21.52 -3.69
CA PRO A 211 -7.81 22.81 -4.07
C PRO A 211 -8.87 23.82 -4.53
N THR A 212 -8.49 25.08 -4.64
CA THR A 212 -9.30 26.18 -5.17
C THR A 212 -8.99 26.40 -6.64
N LEU A 213 -10.00 26.49 -7.49
CA LEU A 213 -9.90 26.94 -8.87
C LEU A 213 -10.00 28.48 -8.93
N ASP A 214 -8.90 29.13 -9.31
CA ASP A 214 -8.83 30.59 -9.47
C ASP A 214 -8.47 31.00 -10.91
N VAL A 215 -9.46 30.88 -11.81
CA VAL A 215 -9.31 31.21 -13.24
C VAL A 215 -10.38 32.18 -13.72
N SER A 216 -10.10 32.88 -14.82
CA SER A 216 -11.05 33.77 -15.50
C SER A 216 -11.20 33.36 -16.97
N LEU A 217 -12.41 32.97 -17.38
CA LEU A 217 -12.74 32.54 -18.74
C LEU A 217 -13.18 33.74 -19.59
N SER A 218 -12.49 34.01 -20.69
CA SER A 218 -12.74 35.17 -21.56
C SER A 218 -13.87 34.91 -22.58
N VAL A 219 -15.11 35.13 -22.15
CA VAL A 219 -16.29 34.88 -22.98
C VAL A 219 -16.63 36.14 -23.77
N ASN A 220 -16.13 36.23 -25.02
CA ASN A 220 -16.25 37.44 -25.85
C ASN A 220 -17.21 37.32 -27.03
N ARG A 221 -17.66 36.11 -27.37
CA ARG A 221 -18.61 35.84 -28.45
C ARG A 221 -19.68 34.86 -27.95
N ALA A 222 -20.80 34.82 -28.66
CA ALA A 222 -21.96 33.99 -28.32
C ALA A 222 -22.19 32.85 -29.33
N ALA A 223 -21.17 32.51 -30.14
CA ALA A 223 -21.26 31.38 -31.06
C ALA A 223 -21.54 30.07 -30.30
N GLN A 224 -22.28 29.14 -30.92
CA GLN A 224 -22.70 27.90 -30.27
C GLN A 224 -21.51 27.11 -29.77
N GLU A 225 -20.52 26.87 -30.64
CA GLU A 225 -19.35 26.05 -30.37
C GLU A 225 -18.46 26.66 -29.28
N GLU A 226 -18.27 27.98 -29.31
CA GLU A 226 -17.52 28.71 -28.26
C GLU A 226 -18.24 28.65 -26.92
N THR A 227 -19.58 28.82 -26.90
CA THR A 227 -20.37 28.73 -25.67
C THR A 227 -20.26 27.33 -25.06
N VAL A 228 -20.43 26.29 -25.89
CA VAL A 228 -20.31 24.88 -25.46
C VAL A 228 -18.91 24.60 -24.90
N ALA A 229 -17.86 25.07 -25.57
CA ALA A 229 -16.48 24.88 -25.10
C ALA A 229 -16.23 25.56 -23.74
N PHE A 230 -16.69 26.79 -23.54
CA PHE A 230 -16.56 27.46 -22.23
C PHE A 230 -17.40 26.80 -21.13
N ILE A 231 -18.56 26.22 -21.45
CA ILE A 231 -19.37 25.46 -20.50
C ILE A 231 -18.64 24.18 -20.08
N GLU A 232 -18.05 23.46 -21.02
CA GLU A 232 -17.22 22.27 -20.74
C GLU A 232 -16.02 22.63 -19.84
N LEU A 233 -15.29 23.71 -20.16
CA LEU A 233 -14.20 24.22 -19.32
C LEU A 233 -14.69 24.60 -17.92
N GLY A 234 -15.73 25.43 -17.82
CA GLY A 234 -16.22 25.96 -16.56
C GLY A 234 -16.70 24.85 -15.62
N ALA A 235 -17.49 23.90 -16.13
CA ALA A 235 -18.04 22.82 -15.30
C ALA A 235 -16.97 21.80 -14.90
N ARG A 236 -16.16 21.31 -15.85
CA ARG A 236 -15.21 20.20 -15.59
C ARG A 236 -14.00 20.65 -14.77
N LEU A 237 -13.52 21.89 -14.94
CA LEU A 237 -12.48 22.45 -14.07
C LEU A 237 -13.02 22.68 -12.66
N ALA A 238 -14.25 23.19 -12.52
CA ALA A 238 -14.88 23.36 -11.20
C ALA A 238 -15.11 22.03 -10.48
N GLN A 239 -15.41 20.95 -11.23
CA GLN A 239 -15.62 19.62 -10.70
C GLN A 239 -14.37 19.05 -10.00
N ALA A 240 -13.18 19.39 -10.48
CA ALA A 240 -11.91 18.98 -9.87
C ALA A 240 -11.45 19.90 -8.71
N ALA A 241 -12.27 20.87 -8.29
CA ALA A 241 -11.94 21.82 -7.24
C ALA A 241 -12.79 21.62 -5.97
N GLY A 242 -12.24 21.89 -4.79
CA GLY A 242 -13.00 22.06 -3.55
C GLY A 242 -13.66 23.43 -3.43
N ALA A 243 -13.12 24.42 -4.14
CA ALA A 243 -13.66 25.76 -4.18
C ALA A 243 -13.46 26.43 -5.55
N VAL A 244 -14.34 27.36 -5.90
CA VAL A 244 -14.28 28.13 -7.14
C VAL A 244 -14.41 29.63 -6.84
N CYS A 245 -13.57 30.43 -7.50
CA CYS A 245 -13.61 31.89 -7.42
C CYS A 245 -14.55 32.49 -8.47
N PHE A 246 -15.59 33.20 -8.01
CA PHE A 246 -16.57 33.90 -8.86
C PHE A 246 -16.33 35.42 -8.87
N PRO A 247 -16.49 36.12 -10.01
CA PRO A 247 -16.98 35.60 -11.29
C PRO A 247 -15.97 34.68 -11.98
N LEU A 248 -16.45 33.59 -12.57
CA LEU A 248 -15.63 32.65 -13.33
C LEU A 248 -15.35 33.17 -14.74
N THR A 249 -16.19 34.06 -15.24
CA THR A 249 -16.09 34.65 -16.59
C THR A 249 -15.69 36.11 -16.55
N HIS A 250 -15.17 36.62 -17.66
CA HIS A 250 -15.15 38.05 -17.99
C HIS A 250 -15.53 38.25 -19.46
N THR A 251 -16.15 39.39 -19.78
CA THR A 251 -16.58 39.72 -21.14
C THR A 251 -15.91 40.99 -21.66
N ARG A 252 -16.09 41.29 -22.95
CA ARG A 252 -15.49 42.46 -23.60
C ARG A 252 -15.95 43.76 -22.94
N GLY A 253 -15.00 44.53 -22.41
CA GLY A 253 -15.25 45.78 -21.68
C GLY A 253 -15.15 45.64 -20.17
N GLU A 254 -15.15 44.41 -19.65
CA GLU A 254 -14.74 44.11 -18.28
C GLU A 254 -13.22 43.89 -18.24
N THR A 255 -12.55 44.41 -17.21
CA THR A 255 -11.14 44.06 -16.94
C THR A 255 -11.15 42.87 -16.00
N ALA A 256 -10.55 41.74 -16.40
CA ALA A 256 -10.30 40.66 -15.46
C ALA A 256 -9.48 41.21 -14.28
N ALA A 257 -9.75 40.73 -13.05
CA ALA A 257 -8.91 41.08 -11.92
C ALA A 257 -7.45 40.78 -12.28
N SER A 258 -6.57 41.78 -12.16
CA SER A 258 -5.27 41.87 -12.85
C SER A 258 -4.26 40.75 -12.55
N GLU A 259 -4.59 39.82 -11.65
CA GLU A 259 -3.71 38.77 -11.18
C GLU A 259 -4.20 37.33 -11.45
N ARG A 260 -5.45 37.15 -11.92
CA ARG A 260 -6.05 35.81 -12.16
C ARG A 260 -5.55 35.19 -13.47
N PHE A 261 -5.47 33.87 -13.51
CA PHE A 261 -5.08 33.14 -14.73
C PHE A 261 -6.22 33.18 -15.76
N VAL A 262 -5.93 33.61 -16.98
CA VAL A 262 -6.96 33.86 -18.01
C VAL A 262 -6.99 32.74 -19.05
N VAL A 263 -8.17 32.19 -19.36
CA VAL A 263 -8.35 31.24 -20.47
C VAL A 263 -9.12 31.92 -21.61
N GLU A 264 -8.53 31.93 -22.80
CA GLU A 264 -9.09 32.51 -24.01
C GLU A 264 -9.33 31.43 -25.08
N ILE A 265 -10.40 31.58 -25.86
CA ILE A 265 -10.64 30.78 -27.06
C ILE A 265 -10.52 31.71 -28.27
N ASP A 266 -9.75 31.28 -29.27
CA ASP A 266 -9.59 31.98 -30.53
C ASP A 266 -9.96 31.04 -31.69
N THR A 267 -11.15 31.25 -32.25
CA THR A 267 -11.54 30.54 -33.46
C THR A 267 -10.93 31.24 -34.67
N ALA A 268 -9.70 30.90 -35.02
CA ALA A 268 -8.97 31.55 -36.12
C ALA A 268 -9.79 31.50 -37.43
N VAL A 269 -10.35 32.64 -37.84
CA VAL A 269 -11.09 32.80 -39.10
C VAL A 269 -10.07 33.11 -40.19
N GLY A 270 -9.36 32.09 -40.67
CA GLY A 270 -8.40 32.28 -41.74
C GLY A 270 -7.36 31.17 -41.86
N GLU A 271 -7.79 29.97 -42.26
CA GLU A 271 -7.11 29.02 -43.17
C GLU A 271 -7.81 27.65 -43.05
N LYS A 272 -7.91 26.93 -44.16
CA LYS A 272 -8.58 25.61 -44.27
C LYS A 272 -7.75 24.48 -43.61
N GLY A 273 -7.29 24.66 -42.38
CA GLY A 273 -6.40 23.71 -41.70
C GLY A 273 -7.06 23.04 -40.50
N ASN A 274 -6.94 21.72 -40.43
CA ASN A 274 -7.25 20.86 -39.27
C ASN A 274 -6.21 21.04 -38.14
N GLN A 275 -5.80 22.29 -37.87
CA GLN A 275 -4.77 22.62 -36.89
C GLN A 275 -5.40 23.13 -35.60
N GLN A 276 -5.00 22.55 -34.46
CA GLN A 276 -5.38 23.00 -33.12
C GLN A 276 -4.14 23.39 -32.32
N LYS A 277 -4.19 24.46 -31.54
CA LYS A 277 -3.07 24.91 -30.70
C LYS A 277 -3.50 25.25 -29.28
N LEU A 278 -2.64 24.91 -28.33
CA LEU A 278 -2.71 25.32 -26.94
C LEU A 278 -1.48 26.18 -26.65
N GLN A 279 -1.66 27.46 -26.33
CA GLN A 279 -0.56 28.40 -26.13
C GLN A 279 -0.60 29.01 -24.73
N LEU A 280 0.46 28.78 -23.96
CA LEU A 280 0.64 29.30 -22.61
C LEU A 280 1.54 30.53 -22.63
N SER A 281 1.08 31.62 -21.99
CA SER A 281 1.89 32.81 -21.78
C SER A 281 2.09 33.04 -20.29
N ASN A 282 3.33 32.83 -19.82
CA ASN A 282 3.71 33.12 -18.44
C ASN A 282 3.66 34.63 -18.11
N GLN A 283 4.07 35.47 -19.06
CA GLN A 283 4.03 36.94 -18.91
C GLN A 283 2.61 37.47 -18.73
N LYS A 284 1.65 36.94 -19.51
CA LYS A 284 0.24 37.34 -19.45
C LYS A 284 -0.60 36.49 -18.49
N ARG A 285 -0.03 35.40 -17.95
CA ARG A 285 -0.72 34.37 -17.16
C ARG A 285 -1.99 33.89 -17.85
N SER A 286 -1.82 33.40 -19.07
CA SER A 286 -2.97 33.03 -19.90
C SER A 286 -2.74 31.75 -20.69
N LEU A 287 -3.84 31.05 -20.94
CA LEU A 287 -3.93 29.90 -21.83
C LEU A 287 -4.84 30.28 -23.00
N LYS A 288 -4.36 30.13 -24.23
CA LYS A 288 -5.14 30.34 -25.43
C LYS A 288 -5.39 29.02 -26.16
N LEU A 289 -6.66 28.69 -26.40
CA LEU A 289 -7.10 27.57 -27.22
C LEU A 289 -7.41 28.10 -28.62
N ILE A 290 -6.65 27.67 -29.62
CA ILE A 290 -6.81 28.12 -31.02
C ILE A 290 -7.27 26.93 -31.85
N SER A 291 -8.47 27.01 -32.44
CA SER A 291 -9.03 25.93 -33.26
C SER A 291 -10.13 26.47 -34.18
N HIS A 292 -10.35 25.84 -35.34
CA HIS A 292 -11.55 26.13 -36.15
C HIS A 292 -12.82 25.71 -35.37
N SER A 293 -13.93 26.42 -35.58
CA SER A 293 -15.20 26.21 -34.84
C SER A 293 -15.62 24.74 -34.82
N ASP A 294 -15.54 24.08 -35.99
CA ASP A 294 -15.98 22.69 -36.19
C ASP A 294 -15.24 21.66 -35.31
N TYR A 295 -14.02 21.99 -34.85
CA TYR A 295 -13.20 21.10 -34.03
C TYR A 295 -13.05 21.59 -32.58
N LEU A 296 -13.51 22.80 -32.25
CA LEU A 296 -13.27 23.45 -30.96
C LEU A 296 -13.81 22.62 -29.78
N VAL A 297 -15.04 22.13 -29.87
CA VAL A 297 -15.68 21.37 -28.78
C VAL A 297 -14.96 20.04 -28.55
N ALA A 298 -14.63 19.32 -29.62
CA ALA A 298 -13.88 18.06 -29.53
C ALA A 298 -12.49 18.28 -28.94
N PHE A 299 -11.78 19.32 -29.40
CA PHE A 299 -10.47 19.70 -28.88
C PHE A 299 -10.51 20.09 -27.40
N THR A 300 -11.54 20.83 -26.98
CA THR A 300 -11.72 21.22 -25.57
C THR A 300 -11.94 20.00 -24.67
N ARG A 301 -12.76 19.04 -25.12
CA ARG A 301 -13.00 17.79 -24.40
C ARG A 301 -11.74 16.95 -24.29
N GLU A 302 -10.98 16.82 -25.37
CA GLU A 302 -9.68 16.12 -25.39
C GLU A 302 -8.70 16.72 -24.36
N ILE A 303 -8.56 18.06 -24.32
CA ILE A 303 -7.70 18.75 -23.35
C ILE A 303 -8.14 18.49 -21.91
N LEU A 304 -9.45 18.45 -21.64
CA LEU A 304 -9.97 18.22 -20.29
C LEU A 304 -9.87 16.75 -19.87
N ASP A 305 -10.12 15.82 -20.80
CA ASP A 305 -9.95 14.38 -20.60
C ASP A 305 -8.49 14.05 -20.29
N GLU A 306 -7.55 14.56 -21.08
CA GLU A 306 -6.14 14.33 -20.86
C GLU A 306 -5.59 15.14 -19.69
N GLY A 307 -6.00 16.41 -19.56
CA GLY A 307 -5.45 17.38 -18.63
C GLY A 307 -5.81 17.16 -17.17
N LEU A 308 -6.99 16.61 -16.91
CA LEU A 308 -7.45 16.33 -15.55
C LEU A 308 -7.15 14.90 -15.09
N GLU A 309 -6.40 14.12 -15.87
CA GLU A 309 -5.84 12.84 -15.40
C GLU A 309 -4.60 13.08 -14.52
N PRO A 310 -4.38 12.25 -13.48
CA PRO A 310 -3.18 12.29 -12.66
C PRO A 310 -1.90 12.12 -13.49
N LEU A 311 -0.87 12.89 -13.13
CA LEU A 311 0.44 12.88 -13.81
C LEU A 311 1.26 11.61 -13.54
N ASP A 312 0.98 10.95 -12.42
CA ASP A 312 1.61 9.71 -11.97
C ASP A 312 0.80 8.46 -12.36
N SER A 313 -0.22 8.61 -13.22
CA SER A 313 -1.07 7.52 -13.68
C SER A 313 -0.34 6.64 -14.70
N TRP A 314 -0.27 5.33 -14.44
CA TRP A 314 0.31 4.35 -15.35
C TRP A 314 -0.73 3.67 -16.27
N LYS A 315 -1.95 4.23 -16.36
CA LYS A 315 -3.01 3.68 -17.23
C LYS A 315 -2.72 3.84 -18.72
N LYS A 316 -2.13 4.98 -19.09
CA LYS A 316 -1.96 5.41 -20.47
C LYS A 316 -0.59 6.05 -20.61
N ASP A 317 0.01 5.86 -21.77
CA ASP A 317 1.21 6.55 -22.16
C ASP A 317 0.82 7.85 -22.90
N THR A 318 0.90 9.00 -22.21
CA THR A 318 0.67 10.32 -22.84
C THR A 318 1.89 11.22 -22.71
N TRP A 319 1.93 12.28 -23.51
CA TRP A 319 2.99 13.28 -23.44
C TRP A 319 3.08 13.96 -22.06
N ARG A 320 1.95 14.10 -21.34
CA ARG A 320 1.95 14.69 -19.99
C ARG A 320 2.67 13.79 -19.00
N GLN A 321 2.36 12.48 -19.01
CA GLN A 321 3.01 11.51 -18.13
C GLN A 321 4.49 11.36 -18.47
N ARG A 322 4.86 11.21 -19.76
CA ARG A 322 6.27 11.14 -20.19
C ARG A 322 7.09 12.35 -19.72
N PHE A 323 6.55 13.57 -19.90
CA PHE A 323 7.25 14.78 -19.47
C PHE A 323 7.31 14.89 -17.93
N SER A 324 6.26 14.44 -17.22
CA SER A 324 6.28 14.36 -15.75
C SER A 324 7.32 13.36 -15.25
N GLN A 325 7.48 12.21 -15.91
CA GLN A 325 8.46 11.19 -15.53
C GLN A 325 9.89 11.70 -15.70
N LEU A 326 10.21 12.43 -16.78
CA LEU A 326 11.52 13.07 -16.97
C LEU A 326 11.88 14.04 -15.83
N LYS A 327 10.86 14.65 -15.21
CA LYS A 327 10.97 15.61 -14.10
C LYS A 327 10.72 14.99 -12.73
N SER A 328 10.53 13.67 -12.65
CA SER A 328 10.21 13.00 -11.39
C SER A 328 11.33 13.18 -10.38
N SER A 329 10.97 13.43 -9.12
CA SER A 329 11.91 13.39 -7.99
C SER A 329 12.35 11.96 -7.65
N SER A 330 11.65 10.97 -8.19
CA SER A 330 11.98 9.55 -8.04
C SER A 330 13.00 9.12 -9.09
N SER A 331 14.19 8.71 -8.65
CA SER A 331 15.32 8.41 -9.53
C SER A 331 15.04 7.25 -10.49
N ASP A 332 14.42 6.17 -10.01
CA ASP A 332 14.00 5.00 -10.79
C ASP A 332 13.07 5.35 -11.96
N VAL A 333 12.12 6.26 -11.73
CA VAL A 333 11.19 6.77 -12.76
C VAL A 333 11.91 7.69 -13.74
N ALA A 334 12.68 8.66 -13.22
CA ALA A 334 13.38 9.64 -14.05
C ALA A 334 14.43 8.99 -14.95
N ILE A 335 15.23 8.06 -14.41
CA ILE A 335 16.27 7.33 -15.15
C ILE A 335 15.64 6.51 -16.28
N ARG A 336 14.56 5.77 -16.03
CA ARG A 336 13.84 5.02 -17.08
C ARG A 336 13.35 5.94 -18.20
N ALA A 337 12.76 7.08 -17.85
CA ALA A 337 12.28 8.05 -18.85
C ALA A 337 13.42 8.67 -19.68
N GLN A 338 14.54 9.04 -19.04
CA GLN A 338 15.71 9.62 -19.71
C GLN A 338 16.40 8.62 -20.64
N LEU A 339 16.55 7.37 -20.20
CA LEU A 339 17.10 6.28 -21.01
C LEU A 339 16.15 5.91 -22.15
N GLY A 340 14.84 5.84 -21.86
CA GLY A 340 13.79 5.57 -22.85
C GLY A 340 13.73 6.63 -23.95
N MET A 341 13.80 7.91 -23.59
CA MET A 341 13.82 9.02 -24.56
C MET A 341 15.05 8.95 -25.48
N GLN A 342 16.24 8.68 -24.93
CA GLN A 342 17.45 8.55 -25.74
C GLN A 342 17.43 7.31 -26.63
N ALA A 343 17.00 6.16 -26.09
CA ALA A 343 16.84 4.94 -26.87
C ALA A 343 15.81 5.14 -27.99
N PHE A 344 14.75 5.92 -27.77
CA PHE A 344 13.80 6.29 -28.81
C PHE A 344 14.43 7.13 -29.93
N THR A 345 15.33 8.07 -29.60
CA THR A 345 16.07 8.84 -30.62
C THR A 345 16.91 7.93 -31.53
N HIS A 346 17.60 6.95 -30.96
CA HIS A 346 18.38 5.96 -31.73
C HIS A 346 17.47 5.01 -32.51
N HIS A 347 16.32 4.63 -31.96
CA HIS A 347 15.28 3.85 -32.66
C HIS A 347 14.75 4.60 -33.90
N LEU A 348 14.44 5.89 -33.78
CA LEU A 348 14.01 6.72 -34.92
C LEU A 348 15.06 6.80 -36.03
N ALA A 349 16.35 6.66 -35.69
CA ALA A 349 17.45 6.62 -36.63
C ALA A 349 17.69 5.22 -37.25
N ASP A 350 16.89 4.21 -36.90
CA ASP A 350 17.05 2.80 -37.30
C ASP A 350 18.41 2.23 -36.87
N GLU A 351 18.92 2.65 -35.71
CA GLU A 351 20.21 2.22 -35.19
C GLU A 351 20.10 1.03 -34.23
N ILE A 352 18.92 0.78 -33.65
CA ILE A 352 18.71 -0.26 -32.63
C ILE A 352 18.15 -1.53 -33.27
N GLN A 353 18.89 -2.63 -33.19
CA GLN A 353 18.34 -3.97 -33.44
C GLN A 353 17.83 -4.62 -32.14
N THR A 354 18.68 -4.62 -31.11
CA THR A 354 18.36 -5.18 -29.79
C THR A 354 18.77 -4.17 -28.72
N LEU A 355 17.84 -3.84 -27.82
CA LEU A 355 18.11 -3.03 -26.64
C LEU A 355 18.26 -3.95 -25.42
N HIS A 356 19.41 -3.87 -24.78
CA HIS A 356 19.75 -4.61 -23.56
C HIS A 356 19.59 -3.69 -22.35
N VAL A 357 18.74 -4.11 -21.43
CA VAL A 357 18.39 -3.34 -20.22
C VAL A 357 18.80 -4.17 -19.00
N PRO A 358 19.49 -3.56 -18.01
CA PRO A 358 19.85 -4.24 -16.76
C PRO A 358 18.63 -4.78 -16.01
N GLU A 359 18.80 -5.89 -15.32
CA GLU A 359 17.77 -6.58 -14.51
C GLU A 359 16.96 -5.61 -13.62
N HIS A 360 17.61 -4.73 -12.86
CA HIS A 360 16.95 -3.76 -11.96
C HIS A 360 16.18 -2.63 -12.69
N LEU A 361 16.38 -2.47 -14.00
CA LEU A 361 15.65 -1.52 -14.84
C LEU A 361 14.62 -2.18 -15.76
N PHE A 362 14.71 -3.49 -15.98
CA PHE A 362 14.03 -4.19 -17.07
C PHE A 362 12.51 -4.19 -16.90
N SER A 363 12.03 -4.47 -15.69
CA SER A 363 10.60 -4.40 -15.39
C SER A 363 10.20 -2.99 -14.92
N PRO A 364 8.96 -2.56 -15.19
CA PRO A 364 7.98 -3.19 -16.08
C PRO A 364 8.41 -3.13 -17.55
N VAL A 365 8.39 -4.28 -18.23
CA VAL A 365 8.85 -4.37 -19.63
C VAL A 365 7.96 -3.58 -20.58
N GLU A 366 6.69 -3.42 -20.22
CA GLU A 366 5.70 -2.67 -20.99
C GLU A 366 6.06 -1.18 -21.10
N LEU A 367 6.74 -0.62 -20.11
CA LEU A 367 7.23 0.76 -20.18
C LEU A 367 8.29 0.90 -21.27
N TRP A 368 9.26 -0.02 -21.34
CA TRP A 368 10.27 -0.02 -22.41
C TRP A 368 9.63 -0.23 -23.78
N GLN A 369 8.65 -1.13 -23.88
CA GLN A 369 7.86 -1.31 -25.11
C GLN A 369 7.14 -0.02 -25.51
N SER A 370 6.60 0.75 -24.56
CA SER A 370 5.98 2.04 -24.87
C SER A 370 7.02 3.08 -25.33
N TYR A 371 8.20 3.11 -24.69
CA TYR A 371 9.23 4.11 -24.97
C TYR A 371 9.91 3.91 -26.32
N VAL A 372 10.22 2.66 -26.70
CA VAL A 372 11.00 2.33 -27.92
C VAL A 372 10.27 1.41 -28.90
N GLY A 373 9.00 1.06 -28.67
CA GLY A 373 8.24 0.15 -29.53
C GLY A 373 7.62 0.85 -30.75
N ASP A 374 7.77 0.23 -31.92
CA ASP A 374 7.22 0.70 -33.19
C ASP A 374 5.86 0.06 -33.50
N ARG A 375 4.97 0.82 -34.17
CA ARG A 375 3.60 0.39 -34.53
C ARG A 375 3.52 -0.42 -35.82
N GLU A 376 4.60 -0.43 -36.60
CA GLU A 376 4.72 -1.22 -37.82
C GLU A 376 5.59 -2.46 -37.54
N LYS A 377 5.05 -3.65 -37.85
CA LYS A 377 5.66 -4.96 -37.52
C LYS A 377 7.09 -5.15 -38.03
N ASP A 378 7.52 -4.37 -39.02
CA ASP A 378 8.82 -4.53 -39.68
C ASP A 378 9.97 -3.75 -39.01
N ARG A 379 9.72 -2.99 -37.93
CA ARG A 379 10.74 -2.19 -37.20
C ARG A 379 10.73 -2.38 -35.67
N SER A 380 10.20 -3.49 -35.16
CA SER A 380 10.15 -3.72 -33.72
C SER A 380 11.55 -3.92 -33.11
N VAL A 381 11.89 -3.13 -32.08
CA VAL A 381 13.09 -3.32 -31.25
C VAL A 381 12.95 -4.60 -30.40
N SER A 382 13.97 -5.46 -30.44
CA SER A 382 14.07 -6.60 -29.53
C SER A 382 14.56 -6.15 -28.16
N LEU A 383 13.81 -6.44 -27.09
CA LEU A 383 14.20 -6.14 -25.71
C LEU A 383 14.83 -7.37 -25.05
N GLN A 384 16.01 -7.21 -24.42
CA GLN A 384 16.68 -8.28 -23.68
C GLN A 384 17.12 -7.82 -22.29
N MET A 385 16.92 -8.67 -21.28
CA MET A 385 17.39 -8.42 -19.93
C MET A 385 18.87 -8.84 -19.77
N GLU A 386 19.69 -7.95 -19.21
CA GLU A 386 21.05 -8.26 -18.77
C GLU A 386 21.05 -8.66 -17.29
N LYS A 387 21.33 -9.94 -17.02
CA LYS A 387 21.37 -10.48 -15.65
C LYS A 387 22.58 -9.99 -14.87
N GLU A 388 22.36 -9.67 -13.60
CA GLU A 388 23.43 -9.32 -12.68
C GLU A 388 24.38 -10.51 -12.43
N GLN A 389 25.66 -10.22 -12.24
CA GLN A 389 26.69 -11.20 -11.89
C GLN A 389 27.18 -10.95 -10.45
N PRO A 390 27.55 -12.00 -9.70
CA PRO A 390 28.05 -11.82 -8.35
C PRO A 390 29.39 -11.08 -8.38
N ILE A 391 29.53 -10.09 -7.50
CA ILE A 391 30.79 -9.35 -7.30
C ILE A 391 31.74 -10.10 -6.35
N TRP A 392 31.19 -10.99 -5.54
CA TRP A 392 31.94 -11.82 -4.60
C TRP A 392 31.18 -13.11 -4.33
N ALA A 393 31.91 -14.21 -4.13
CA ALA A 393 31.35 -15.49 -3.74
C ALA A 393 32.28 -16.25 -2.80
N ALA A 394 31.71 -17.11 -1.96
CA ALA A 394 32.44 -17.98 -1.04
C ALA A 394 31.78 -19.35 -0.91
N GLU A 395 32.60 -20.37 -0.71
CA GLU A 395 32.19 -21.77 -0.56
C GLU A 395 32.66 -22.32 0.78
N TRP A 396 31.85 -23.18 1.39
CA TRP A 396 32.17 -23.90 2.61
C TRP A 396 31.76 -25.36 2.51
N LYS A 397 32.61 -26.27 3.01
CA LYS A 397 32.34 -27.70 3.10
C LYS A 397 32.92 -28.23 4.39
N ASP A 398 32.24 -29.20 4.98
CA ASP A 398 32.67 -29.77 6.25
C ASP A 398 32.48 -31.29 6.32
N ALA A 399 33.26 -31.93 7.21
CA ALA A 399 33.20 -33.36 7.45
C ALA A 399 31.89 -33.79 8.15
N GLY A 400 31.34 -32.94 9.01
CA GLY A 400 30.15 -33.17 9.81
C GLY A 400 30.46 -33.58 11.26
N GLU A 401 29.54 -33.27 12.17
CA GLU A 401 29.65 -33.54 13.61
C GLU A 401 29.78 -35.04 13.98
N LEU A 402 29.14 -35.94 13.23
CA LEU A 402 29.23 -37.39 13.47
C LEU A 402 30.64 -37.95 13.25
N GLU A 403 31.45 -37.32 12.38
CA GLU A 403 32.82 -37.74 12.13
C GLU A 403 33.72 -37.46 13.35
N GLU A 404 33.51 -36.32 14.03
CA GLU A 404 34.21 -36.00 15.29
C GLU A 404 33.76 -36.89 16.45
N ILE A 405 32.46 -37.13 16.58
CA ILE A 405 31.91 -38.05 17.59
C ILE A 405 32.49 -39.45 17.39
N GLN A 406 32.57 -39.93 16.15
CA GLN A 406 33.16 -41.22 15.83
C GLN A 406 34.64 -41.28 16.20
N ALA A 407 35.42 -40.24 15.87
CA ALA A 407 36.84 -40.18 16.20
C ALA A 407 37.07 -40.24 17.72
N TYR A 408 36.30 -39.48 18.49
CA TYR A 408 36.34 -39.52 19.95
C TYR A 408 35.95 -40.88 20.51
N LEU A 409 34.86 -41.48 20.02
CA LEU A 409 34.40 -42.80 20.46
C LEU A 409 35.47 -43.87 20.21
N LEU A 410 36.11 -43.86 19.04
CA LEU A 410 37.22 -44.77 18.74
C LEU A 410 38.40 -44.60 19.72
N GLU A 411 38.78 -43.35 20.01
CA GLU A 411 39.84 -43.07 20.98
C GLU A 411 39.50 -43.60 22.40
N GLN A 412 38.24 -43.44 22.84
CA GLN A 412 37.82 -43.95 24.15
C GLN A 412 37.74 -45.49 24.17
N ILE A 413 37.26 -46.12 23.09
CA ILE A 413 37.23 -47.58 22.98
C ILE A 413 38.65 -48.15 23.05
N GLU A 414 39.61 -47.56 22.34
CA GLU A 414 41.02 -47.98 22.39
C GLU A 414 41.59 -47.91 23.81
N LYS A 415 41.31 -46.83 24.55
CA LYS A 415 41.73 -46.70 25.97
C LYS A 415 41.09 -47.76 26.86
N LEU A 416 39.81 -48.04 26.69
CA LEU A 416 39.07 -49.02 27.50
C LEU A 416 39.54 -50.45 27.23
N GLN A 417 39.81 -50.79 25.97
CA GLN A 417 40.28 -52.12 25.57
C GLN A 417 41.76 -52.36 25.94
N ALA A 418 42.54 -51.30 26.14
CA ALA A 418 43.91 -51.39 26.68
C ALA A 418 43.99 -51.58 28.21
N GLY A 419 42.85 -51.52 28.92
CA GLY A 419 42.76 -51.64 30.39
C GLY A 419 42.89 -53.08 30.93
N ILE A 420 43.01 -53.22 32.26
CA ILE A 420 43.22 -54.52 32.95
C ILE A 420 41.96 -55.42 32.87
N ASN A 421 40.76 -54.84 32.72
CA ASN A 421 39.49 -55.53 32.53
C ASN A 421 38.74 -54.90 31.34
N PRO A 422 38.77 -55.50 30.14
CA PRO A 422 38.06 -54.98 28.98
C PRO A 422 36.54 -55.07 29.17
N VAL A 423 35.84 -54.00 28.79
CA VAL A 423 34.38 -53.91 28.90
C VAL A 423 33.74 -54.75 27.80
N GLY A 424 32.67 -55.50 28.12
CA GLY A 424 31.97 -56.37 27.18
C GLY A 424 30.84 -55.68 26.39
N SER A 425 30.26 -54.61 26.93
CA SER A 425 29.18 -53.85 26.28
C SER A 425 29.14 -52.40 26.73
N LEU A 426 28.84 -51.47 25.81
CA LEU A 426 28.62 -50.05 26.09
C LEU A 426 27.23 -49.61 25.64
N GLU A 427 26.63 -48.70 26.42
CA GLU A 427 25.47 -47.92 25.99
C GLU A 427 25.92 -46.48 25.68
N LEU A 428 25.53 -45.98 24.51
CA LEU A 428 26.02 -44.74 23.92
C LEU A 428 24.84 -43.83 23.65
N GLU A 429 24.69 -42.80 24.48
CA GLU A 429 23.78 -41.71 24.22
C GLU A 429 24.45 -40.72 23.27
N VAL A 430 23.86 -40.48 22.11
CA VAL A 430 24.38 -39.53 21.11
C VAL A 430 23.29 -38.52 20.78
N THR A 431 23.61 -37.25 20.98
CA THR A 431 22.81 -36.10 20.56
C THR A 431 23.44 -35.48 19.33
N THR A 432 22.67 -35.35 18.24
CA THR A 432 23.17 -34.90 16.93
C THR A 432 22.07 -34.19 16.15
N THR A 433 22.42 -33.22 15.30
CA THR A 433 21.51 -32.59 14.34
C THR A 433 21.23 -33.44 13.11
N CYS A 434 22.06 -34.47 12.85
CA CYS A 434 21.82 -35.41 11.77
C CYS A 434 20.50 -36.16 11.98
N SER A 435 19.82 -36.46 10.87
CA SER A 435 18.52 -37.11 10.93
C SER A 435 18.64 -38.55 11.45
N GLU A 436 17.55 -39.06 12.04
CA GLU A 436 17.50 -40.41 12.58
C GLU A 436 17.90 -41.51 11.55
N PRO A 437 17.51 -41.45 10.26
CA PRO A 437 17.98 -42.40 9.26
C PRO A 437 19.50 -42.41 9.09
N THR A 438 20.11 -41.22 8.96
CA THR A 438 21.58 -41.08 8.84
C THR A 438 22.28 -41.61 10.08
N PHE A 439 21.77 -41.27 11.26
CA PHE A 439 22.29 -41.77 12.52
C PHE A 439 22.21 -43.29 12.62
N ARG A 440 21.09 -43.89 12.21
CA ARG A 440 20.91 -45.36 12.20
C ARG A 440 21.90 -46.04 11.27
N GLU A 441 22.13 -45.51 10.07
CA GLU A 441 23.12 -46.06 9.16
C GLU A 441 24.55 -45.95 9.73
N TRP A 442 24.92 -44.75 10.19
CA TRP A 442 26.21 -44.48 10.82
C TRP A 442 26.47 -45.41 12.02
N SER A 443 25.51 -45.52 12.93
CA SER A 443 25.63 -46.34 14.14
C SER A 443 25.72 -47.83 13.83
N GLN A 444 24.99 -48.35 12.83
CA GLN A 444 25.08 -49.76 12.41
C GLN A 444 26.44 -50.10 11.79
N GLN A 445 26.98 -49.21 10.95
CA GLN A 445 28.31 -49.38 10.38
C GLN A 445 29.37 -49.40 11.48
N LEU A 446 29.24 -48.49 12.46
CA LEU A 446 30.16 -48.41 13.58
C LEU A 446 30.03 -49.64 14.51
N GLN A 447 28.81 -50.08 14.85
CA GLN A 447 28.57 -51.32 15.61
C GLN A 447 29.28 -52.51 14.98
N SER A 448 29.13 -52.69 13.66
CA SER A 448 29.73 -53.81 12.94
C SER A 448 31.26 -53.74 12.99
N LYS A 449 31.83 -52.57 12.68
CA LYS A 449 33.28 -52.35 12.68
C LYS A 449 33.91 -52.56 14.07
N ILE A 450 33.29 -52.02 15.12
CA ILE A 450 33.78 -52.15 16.50
C ILE A 450 33.67 -53.60 16.98
N HIS A 451 32.56 -54.29 16.66
CA HIS A 451 32.37 -55.68 17.03
C HIS A 451 33.39 -56.61 16.35
N GLU A 452 33.67 -56.39 15.06
CA GLU A 452 34.69 -57.16 14.33
C GLU A 452 36.11 -56.95 14.90
N GLN A 453 36.43 -55.72 15.29
CA GLN A 453 37.78 -55.37 15.75
C GLN A 453 38.04 -55.72 17.22
N TRP A 454 37.05 -55.57 18.11
CA TRP A 454 37.22 -55.71 19.57
C TRP A 454 36.25 -56.68 20.24
N GLY A 455 35.28 -57.25 19.52
CA GLY A 455 34.22 -58.10 20.10
C GLY A 455 33.24 -57.34 21.01
N LEU A 456 33.33 -56.02 21.07
CA LEU A 456 32.54 -55.16 21.95
C LEU A 456 31.13 -54.94 21.38
N LEU A 457 30.11 -55.06 22.24
CA LEU A 457 28.72 -54.76 21.86
C LEU A 457 28.37 -53.30 22.16
N LEU A 458 27.85 -52.57 21.18
CA LEU A 458 27.44 -51.17 21.34
C LEU A 458 25.92 -51.04 21.19
N ARG A 459 25.27 -50.35 22.12
CA ARG A 459 23.86 -49.94 22.02
C ARG A 459 23.80 -48.42 21.91
N PHE A 460 23.17 -47.90 20.86
CA PHE A 460 23.03 -46.46 20.64
C PHE A 460 21.64 -45.96 21.03
N VAL A 461 21.60 -44.76 21.64
CA VAL A 461 20.40 -43.96 21.87
C VAL A 461 20.55 -42.67 21.07
N TYR A 462 19.63 -42.43 20.14
CA TYR A 462 19.58 -41.22 19.32
C TYR A 462 18.80 -40.12 20.04
N ARG A 463 19.33 -38.89 20.01
CA ARG A 463 18.59 -37.68 20.34
C ARG A 463 18.88 -36.60 19.32
N ASP A 464 17.85 -35.84 18.96
CA ASP A 464 18.02 -34.66 18.12
C ASP A 464 18.61 -33.51 18.97
N ALA A 465 19.67 -32.87 18.48
CA ALA A 465 20.22 -31.67 19.11
C ALA A 465 19.29 -30.45 18.95
N ASN A 466 18.45 -30.44 17.91
CA ASN A 466 17.41 -29.44 17.75
C ASN A 466 16.22 -29.77 18.65
N LYS A 467 15.84 -28.83 19.51
CA LYS A 467 14.79 -29.02 20.53
C LYS A 467 14.94 -30.34 21.29
N SER A 468 16.15 -30.57 21.77
CA SER A 468 16.57 -31.79 22.45
C SER A 468 15.65 -32.18 23.61
N GLY A 469 15.17 -31.20 24.37
CA GLY A 469 14.18 -31.41 25.43
C GLY A 469 12.85 -32.00 24.92
N LEU A 470 12.27 -31.42 23.87
CA LEU A 470 11.05 -31.95 23.25
C LEU A 470 11.29 -33.32 22.61
N ASN A 471 12.41 -33.52 21.93
CA ASN A 471 12.77 -34.80 21.32
C ASN A 471 12.83 -35.91 22.39
N TRP A 472 13.55 -35.67 23.49
CA TRP A 472 13.59 -36.56 24.65
C TRP A 472 12.20 -36.85 25.21
N ALA A 473 11.41 -35.81 25.44
CA ALA A 473 10.07 -35.94 26.02
C ALA A 473 9.14 -36.77 25.12
N VAL A 474 9.20 -36.59 23.80
CA VAL A 474 8.36 -37.32 22.84
C VAL A 474 8.85 -38.75 22.60
N GLN A 475 10.16 -38.98 22.52
CA GLN A 475 10.71 -40.30 22.17
C GLN A 475 10.81 -41.25 23.35
N GLU A 476 11.03 -40.73 24.57
CA GLU A 476 11.29 -41.55 25.75
C GLU A 476 10.21 -41.42 26.81
N VAL A 477 9.83 -40.20 27.18
CA VAL A 477 8.87 -39.98 28.26
C VAL A 477 7.45 -40.34 27.82
N LEU A 478 7.03 -39.90 26.64
CA LEU A 478 5.66 -40.10 26.14
C LEU A 478 5.26 -41.59 26.01
N PRO A 479 6.11 -42.51 25.51
CA PRO A 479 5.79 -43.93 25.53
C PRO A 479 5.68 -44.50 26.96
N GLN A 480 6.58 -44.11 27.86
CA GLN A 480 6.62 -44.65 29.23
C GLN A 480 5.44 -44.16 30.08
N ILE A 481 5.12 -42.87 30.02
CA ILE A 481 4.01 -42.29 30.78
C ILE A 481 2.65 -42.84 30.34
N LYS A 482 2.49 -43.27 29.08
CA LYS A 482 1.28 -43.94 28.57
C LYS A 482 1.04 -45.31 29.20
N GLU A 483 2.08 -45.97 29.70
CA GLU A 483 1.97 -47.28 30.33
C GLU A 483 1.57 -47.18 31.81
N LEU A 484 1.62 -45.99 32.39
CA LEU A 484 1.24 -45.74 33.78
C LEU A 484 -0.29 -45.69 33.94
N ALA A 485 -0.77 -46.29 35.03
CA ALA A 485 -2.17 -46.23 35.44
C ALA A 485 -2.38 -45.22 36.57
N GLY A 486 -3.55 -44.60 36.62
CA GLY A 486 -3.96 -43.74 37.74
C GLY A 486 -3.35 -42.34 37.74
N ILE A 487 -2.89 -41.84 36.58
CA ILE A 487 -2.43 -40.45 36.43
C ILE A 487 -3.62 -39.50 36.61
N ASP A 488 -3.51 -38.57 37.55
CA ASP A 488 -4.47 -37.47 37.78
C ASP A 488 -3.90 -36.12 37.33
N ARG A 489 -2.58 -35.92 37.43
CA ARG A 489 -1.89 -34.68 37.03
C ARG A 489 -0.48 -34.97 36.50
N VAL A 490 0.01 -34.15 35.59
CA VAL A 490 1.41 -34.14 35.14
C VAL A 490 2.03 -32.75 35.34
N GLU A 491 3.32 -32.71 35.66
CA GLU A 491 4.11 -31.49 35.72
C GLU A 491 5.23 -31.55 34.68
N LEU A 492 5.29 -30.56 33.79
CA LEU A 492 6.45 -30.29 32.94
C LEU A 492 7.33 -29.27 33.67
N ARG A 493 8.56 -29.66 33.96
CA ARG A 493 9.49 -28.92 34.79
C ARG A 493 10.78 -28.64 34.01
N ALA A 494 11.33 -27.45 34.16
CA ALA A 494 12.65 -27.11 33.64
C ALA A 494 13.42 -26.27 34.65
N ARG A 495 14.76 -26.36 34.65
CA ARG A 495 15.63 -25.48 35.44
C ARG A 495 15.39 -24.03 35.04
N ALA A 496 15.26 -23.12 36.00
CA ALA A 496 15.17 -21.70 35.72
C ALA A 496 16.50 -21.21 35.12
N PHE A 497 16.46 -20.42 34.06
CA PHE A 497 17.65 -19.88 33.43
C PHE A 497 18.04 -18.55 34.12
N GLN A 498 19.02 -18.62 35.02
CA GLN A 498 19.51 -17.47 35.81
C GLN A 498 21.03 -17.33 35.65
N PRO A 499 21.51 -16.91 34.47
CA PRO A 499 22.95 -16.80 34.23
C PRO A 499 23.59 -15.66 35.04
N GLY A 500 24.84 -15.84 35.44
CA GLY A 500 25.64 -14.77 36.07
C GLY A 500 26.09 -13.66 35.10
N GLU A 501 25.96 -13.89 33.80
CA GLU A 501 26.29 -12.93 32.72
C GLU A 501 25.05 -12.56 31.91
N LYS A 502 25.09 -11.42 31.20
CA LYS A 502 23.98 -10.96 30.36
C LYS A 502 23.72 -11.95 29.22
N HIS A 503 22.48 -12.41 29.09
CA HIS A 503 22.01 -13.25 28.00
C HIS A 503 20.81 -12.65 27.28
N LEU A 504 20.56 -13.09 26.04
CA LEU A 504 19.36 -12.78 25.28
C LEU A 504 18.21 -13.76 25.60
N ASP A 505 18.55 -14.96 26.08
CA ASP A 505 17.57 -15.98 26.48
C ASP A 505 16.74 -15.56 27.70
N LEU A 506 15.50 -16.03 27.73
CA LEU A 506 14.52 -15.73 28.78
C LEU A 506 14.68 -16.65 30.01
N VAL A 507 14.08 -16.25 31.14
CA VAL A 507 14.13 -17.02 32.41
C VAL A 507 13.63 -18.46 32.29
N HIS A 508 12.76 -18.71 31.31
CA HIS A 508 12.15 -20.02 31.04
C HIS A 508 12.76 -20.72 29.81
N ARG A 509 13.98 -20.37 29.38
CA ARG A 509 14.65 -20.89 28.18
C ARG A 509 14.59 -22.40 27.99
N PHE A 510 14.85 -23.17 29.05
CA PHE A 510 14.79 -24.64 28.96
C PHE A 510 13.34 -25.16 28.94
N LEU A 511 12.41 -24.43 29.54
CA LEU A 511 10.99 -24.77 29.44
C LEU A 511 10.47 -24.54 28.01
N GLN A 512 10.87 -23.43 27.35
CA GLN A 512 10.48 -23.13 25.96
C GLN A 512 10.79 -24.30 25.01
N GLU A 513 11.91 -24.98 25.22
CA GLU A 513 12.32 -26.12 24.40
C GLU A 513 11.38 -27.32 24.50
N LEU A 514 10.52 -27.41 25.53
CA LEU A 514 9.49 -28.43 25.69
C LEU A 514 8.17 -28.08 25.00
N TYR A 515 7.96 -26.87 24.49
CA TYR A 515 6.74 -26.52 23.76
C TYR A 515 6.65 -27.35 22.46
N PRO A 516 5.48 -27.89 22.03
CA PRO A 516 4.15 -27.86 22.66
C PRO A 516 3.81 -29.17 23.39
N PHE A 517 4.73 -29.74 24.17
CA PHE A 517 4.58 -31.08 24.75
C PHE A 517 3.39 -31.22 25.69
N ASP A 518 2.92 -30.13 26.33
CA ASP A 518 1.72 -30.17 27.18
C ASP A 518 0.47 -30.58 26.39
N SER A 519 0.29 -30.01 25.20
CA SER A 519 -0.82 -30.32 24.29
C SER A 519 -0.70 -31.72 23.70
N ILE A 520 0.53 -32.13 23.33
CA ILE A 520 0.79 -33.50 22.86
C ILE A 520 0.45 -34.51 23.96
N LEU A 521 0.83 -34.21 25.20
CA LEU A 521 0.62 -35.09 26.35
C LEU A 521 -0.85 -35.13 26.77
N ALA A 522 -1.55 -33.98 26.78
CA ALA A 522 -2.98 -33.90 27.07
C ALA A 522 -3.78 -34.82 26.16
N ASN A 523 -3.53 -34.74 24.85
CA ASN A 523 -4.16 -35.59 23.85
C ASN A 523 -3.80 -37.07 24.04
N ALA A 524 -2.52 -37.36 24.28
CA ALA A 524 -2.04 -38.73 24.44
C ALA A 524 -2.58 -39.44 25.69
N LEU A 525 -2.81 -38.72 26.78
CA LEU A 525 -3.29 -39.26 28.06
C LEU A 525 -4.80 -39.04 28.28
N ALA A 526 -5.49 -38.38 27.34
CA ALA A 526 -6.87 -37.92 27.51
C ALA A 526 -7.07 -37.09 28.79
N LEU A 527 -6.08 -36.27 29.14
CA LEU A 527 -6.13 -35.32 30.25
C LEU A 527 -6.51 -33.93 29.74
N SER A 528 -7.21 -33.15 30.57
CA SER A 528 -7.42 -31.73 30.27
C SER A 528 -6.13 -30.95 30.51
N LEU A 529 -5.92 -29.84 29.79
CA LEU A 529 -4.71 -29.02 29.92
C LEU A 529 -4.52 -28.44 31.34
N GLU A 530 -5.59 -28.25 32.11
CA GLU A 530 -5.52 -27.82 33.51
C GLU A 530 -4.88 -28.89 34.43
N ARG A 531 -4.83 -30.15 33.98
CA ARG A 531 -4.13 -31.25 34.67
C ARG A 531 -2.67 -31.37 34.26
N ILE A 532 -2.16 -30.47 33.41
CA ILE A 532 -0.76 -30.40 33.03
C ILE A 532 -0.23 -29.02 33.39
N SER A 533 0.64 -28.95 34.39
CA SER A 533 1.22 -27.69 34.86
C SER A 533 2.65 -27.51 34.37
N LEU A 534 3.01 -26.29 33.98
CA LEU A 534 4.36 -25.89 33.62
C LEU A 534 5.05 -25.27 34.86
N LYS A 535 6.30 -25.64 35.13
CA LYS A 535 7.03 -25.18 36.32
C LYS A 535 8.50 -24.88 36.03
N LEU A 536 8.97 -23.76 36.58
CA LEU A 536 10.40 -23.45 36.67
C LEU A 536 10.95 -23.89 38.03
N MET A 537 12.07 -24.59 37.99
CA MET A 537 12.80 -25.04 39.17
C MET A 537 13.92 -24.04 39.46
N GLU A 538 13.82 -23.29 40.56
CA GLU A 538 14.79 -22.23 40.90
C GLU A 538 16.15 -22.78 41.42
N ASP A 539 16.20 -24.05 41.81
CA ASP A 539 17.45 -24.69 42.24
C ASP A 539 18.40 -24.88 41.05
N GLU A 540 19.60 -24.32 41.12
CA GLU A 540 20.64 -24.48 40.09
C GLU A 540 21.02 -25.94 39.86
N ALA A 541 20.86 -26.81 40.88
CA ALA A 541 21.11 -28.24 40.79
C ALA A 541 19.92 -29.03 40.19
N ALA A 542 18.80 -28.37 39.90
CA ALA A 542 17.66 -29.02 39.26
C ALA A 542 18.04 -29.53 37.85
N PRO A 543 17.43 -30.63 37.37
CA PRO A 543 17.68 -31.11 36.02
C PRO A 543 17.22 -30.08 34.98
N MET A 544 17.93 -29.99 33.85
CA MET A 544 17.57 -29.12 32.72
C MET A 544 16.11 -29.34 32.30
N PHE A 545 15.71 -30.60 32.12
CA PHE A 545 14.33 -31.00 31.82
C PHE A 545 13.86 -32.10 32.78
N SER A 546 12.59 -32.02 33.19
CA SER A 546 11.93 -33.08 33.96
C SER A 546 10.43 -33.15 33.69
N VAL A 547 9.89 -34.36 33.66
CA VAL A 547 8.45 -34.62 33.59
C VAL A 547 8.08 -35.49 34.78
N ALA A 548 7.01 -35.16 35.50
CA ALA A 548 6.58 -35.92 36.68
C ALA A 548 5.08 -36.17 36.67
N ALA A 549 4.68 -37.43 36.86
CA ALA A 549 3.28 -37.87 36.91
C ALA A 549 2.80 -38.07 38.36
N PHE A 550 1.57 -37.67 38.65
CA PHE A 550 0.97 -37.70 39.98
C PHE A 550 -0.36 -38.44 40.00
N ASP A 551 -0.63 -39.15 41.10
CA ASP A 551 -1.93 -39.77 41.35
C ASP A 551 -2.93 -38.79 41.99
N GLN A 552 -4.18 -39.24 42.18
CA GLN A 552 -5.26 -38.44 42.78
C GLN A 552 -4.97 -37.98 44.22
N SER A 553 -4.06 -38.64 44.93
CA SER A 553 -3.64 -38.24 46.29
C SER A 553 -2.55 -37.17 46.30
N GLY A 554 -2.02 -36.82 45.11
CA GLY A 554 -0.89 -35.90 44.94
C GLY A 554 0.47 -36.57 45.13
N ARG A 555 0.55 -37.92 45.13
CA ARG A 555 1.81 -38.65 45.21
C ARG A 555 2.45 -38.76 43.82
N GLU A 556 3.75 -38.49 43.74
CA GLU A 556 4.54 -38.72 42.51
C GLU A 556 4.58 -40.23 42.21
N ILE A 557 4.05 -40.62 41.05
CA ILE A 557 4.06 -41.99 40.54
C ILE A 557 5.46 -42.27 39.98
N GLU A 558 5.91 -41.38 39.10
CA GLU A 558 7.20 -41.47 38.42
C GLU A 558 7.64 -40.08 37.94
N ALA A 559 8.96 -39.89 37.82
CA ALA A 559 9.54 -38.69 37.27
C ALA A 559 10.79 -38.99 36.42
N TRP A 560 10.80 -38.44 35.22
CA TRP A 560 11.89 -38.51 34.27
C TRP A 560 12.70 -37.23 34.30
N ARG A 561 14.03 -37.33 34.11
CA ARG A 561 14.98 -36.22 34.18
C ARG A 561 16.04 -36.38 33.11
N TRP A 562 16.46 -35.29 32.48
CA TRP A 562 17.52 -35.32 31.48
C TRP A 562 18.29 -34.00 31.41
N GLU A 563 19.57 -34.09 31.07
CA GLU A 563 20.48 -32.95 30.84
C GLU A 563 20.85 -32.89 29.36
N GLY A 564 20.45 -31.81 28.69
CA GLY A 564 20.82 -31.55 27.30
C GLY A 564 22.27 -31.08 27.15
N TRP A 565 22.69 -30.97 25.88
CA TRP A 565 23.99 -30.42 25.50
C TRP A 565 23.81 -28.99 25.00
N VAL A 566 24.33 -28.03 25.75
CA VAL A 566 24.27 -26.61 25.40
C VAL A 566 25.58 -25.92 25.78
N GLU A 567 25.90 -24.83 25.08
CA GLU A 567 27.02 -23.95 25.41
C GLU A 567 26.56 -22.49 25.46
N SER A 568 27.16 -21.71 26.36
CA SER A 568 26.98 -20.26 26.43
C SER A 568 28.05 -19.58 25.57
N LEU A 569 27.63 -18.91 24.49
CA LEU A 569 28.54 -18.23 23.58
C LEU A 569 28.11 -16.79 23.30
N PRO A 570 29.05 -15.88 22.95
CA PRO A 570 28.71 -14.50 22.63
C PRO A 570 27.75 -14.43 21.43
N TYR A 571 26.66 -13.67 21.57
CA TYR A 571 25.70 -13.42 20.48
C TYR A 571 26.41 -12.81 19.25
N MET A 572 27.15 -11.73 19.49
CA MET A 572 28.00 -11.07 18.50
C MET A 572 29.46 -11.12 18.97
N PRO A 573 30.31 -12.00 18.41
CA PRO A 573 31.70 -12.16 18.87
C PRO A 573 32.53 -10.86 18.87
N GLY A 574 32.29 -9.97 17.91
CA GLY A 574 32.95 -8.65 17.86
C GLY A 574 32.40 -7.62 18.85
N GLN A 575 31.30 -7.92 19.56
CA GLN A 575 30.59 -7.03 20.47
C GLN A 575 30.06 -7.79 21.71
N PRO A 576 30.93 -8.39 22.54
CA PRO A 576 30.52 -9.27 23.64
C PRO A 576 29.62 -8.59 24.70
N LYS A 577 29.63 -7.25 24.78
CA LYS A 577 28.73 -6.48 25.68
C LYS A 577 27.25 -6.62 25.33
N LYS A 578 26.91 -7.10 24.13
CA LYS A 578 25.51 -7.35 23.75
C LYS A 578 24.90 -8.53 24.50
N GLY A 579 25.73 -9.43 25.02
CA GLY A 579 25.32 -10.60 25.79
C GLY A 579 25.65 -11.91 25.07
N ASN A 580 25.36 -13.00 25.76
CA ASN A 580 25.53 -14.36 25.28
C ASN A 580 24.18 -14.99 24.91
N VAL A 581 24.24 -16.14 24.25
CA VAL A 581 23.11 -16.99 23.91
C VAL A 581 23.42 -18.45 24.27
N ILE A 582 22.39 -19.21 24.64
CA ILE A 582 22.46 -20.64 24.88
C ILE A 582 22.22 -21.40 23.58
N ILE A 583 23.28 -22.01 23.07
CA ILE A 583 23.30 -22.69 21.77
C ILE A 583 23.26 -24.21 21.95
N PRO A 584 22.44 -24.93 21.18
CA PRO A 584 22.41 -26.39 21.19
C PRO A 584 23.72 -26.98 20.65
N PHE A 585 24.25 -27.97 21.37
CA PHE A 585 25.47 -28.71 21.00
C PHE A 585 25.16 -30.18 20.74
N ALA A 586 25.99 -30.81 19.91
CA ALA A 586 26.00 -32.26 19.79
C ALA A 586 26.78 -32.83 20.99
N GLY A 587 26.63 -34.13 21.24
CA GLY A 587 27.35 -34.75 22.36
C GLY A 587 27.21 -36.25 22.43
N ILE A 588 28.13 -36.88 23.15
CA ILE A 588 28.11 -38.31 23.45
C ILE A 588 28.31 -38.54 24.94
N ARG A 589 27.49 -39.44 25.53
CA ARG A 589 27.71 -40.02 26.86
C ARG A 589 27.89 -41.53 26.71
N ILE A 590 28.97 -42.06 27.30
CA ILE A 590 29.36 -43.47 27.21
C ILE A 590 29.14 -44.11 28.57
N TYR A 591 28.25 -45.09 28.63
CA TYR A 591 27.95 -45.85 29.84
C TYR A 591 28.43 -47.29 29.74
N GLU A 592 28.91 -47.85 30.86
CA GLU A 592 29.19 -49.27 30.95
C GLU A 592 27.87 -50.06 30.97
N GLY A 593 27.64 -50.94 29.98
CA GLY A 593 26.34 -51.60 29.83
C GLY A 593 25.93 -52.52 30.99
N ALA A 594 26.88 -52.99 31.81
CA ALA A 594 26.58 -53.85 32.96
C ALA A 594 26.22 -53.06 34.24
N THR A 595 26.78 -51.86 34.41
CA THR A 595 26.65 -51.08 35.65
C THR A 595 25.86 -49.78 35.48
N GLY A 596 25.70 -49.30 34.25
CA GLY A 596 25.09 -48.01 33.94
C GLY A 596 25.94 -46.80 34.35
N TYR A 597 27.21 -47.01 34.73
CA TYR A 597 28.11 -45.94 35.15
C TYR A 597 28.64 -45.16 33.94
N GLU A 598 28.64 -43.82 34.01
CA GLU A 598 29.21 -42.95 32.97
C GLU A 598 30.74 -43.06 32.97
N ILE A 599 31.30 -43.60 31.89
CA ILE A 599 32.73 -43.78 31.69
C ILE A 599 33.37 -42.49 31.14
N ALA A 600 32.71 -41.87 30.17
CA ALA A 600 33.22 -40.72 29.45
C ALA A 600 32.08 -39.94 28.78
N SER A 601 32.25 -38.63 28.64
CA SER A 601 31.34 -37.79 27.90
C SER A 601 32.06 -36.59 27.28
N GLN A 602 31.53 -36.09 26.16
CA GLN A 602 32.07 -34.92 25.46
C GLN A 602 31.00 -34.24 24.59
N SER A 603 31.00 -32.90 24.56
CA SER A 603 30.20 -32.08 23.64
C SER A 603 30.97 -31.75 22.35
N PHE A 604 30.23 -31.50 21.26
CA PHE A 604 30.76 -31.15 19.94
C PHE A 604 29.92 -30.04 19.29
N PRO A 605 30.55 -29.12 18.52
CA PRO A 605 29.83 -28.17 17.69
C PRO A 605 28.85 -28.87 16.74
N THR A 606 27.61 -28.42 16.67
CA THR A 606 26.63 -28.93 15.71
C THR A 606 26.95 -28.48 14.27
N ASN A 607 26.46 -29.18 13.25
CA ASN A 607 26.59 -28.80 11.85
C ASN A 607 26.10 -27.36 11.59
N PRO A 608 24.90 -26.94 12.05
CA PRO A 608 24.47 -25.54 12.02
C PRO A 608 25.46 -24.59 12.69
N TYR A 609 25.98 -24.90 13.89
CA TYR A 609 26.91 -24.02 14.58
C TYR A 609 28.28 -23.92 13.86
N ARG A 610 28.74 -25.02 13.26
CA ARG A 610 29.98 -25.06 12.46
C ARG A 610 29.88 -24.14 11.25
N PHE A 611 28.76 -24.18 10.53
CA PHE A 611 28.45 -23.22 9.46
C PHE A 611 28.35 -21.79 10.03
N TRP A 612 27.59 -21.60 11.10
CA TRP A 612 27.32 -20.28 11.68
C TRP A 612 28.61 -19.56 12.09
N LYS A 613 29.53 -20.30 12.71
CA LYS A 613 30.86 -19.79 13.07
C LYS A 613 31.64 -19.32 11.85
N TRP A 614 31.60 -20.08 10.74
CA TRP A 614 32.24 -19.65 9.49
C TRP A 614 31.56 -18.41 8.90
N TYR A 615 30.22 -18.38 8.87
CA TYR A 615 29.44 -17.26 8.37
C TYR A 615 29.77 -15.95 9.12
N GLN A 616 29.72 -15.97 10.45
CA GLN A 616 30.03 -14.80 11.27
C GLN A 616 31.50 -14.36 11.16
N ALA A 617 32.45 -15.30 11.13
CA ALA A 617 33.87 -14.99 11.19
C ALA A 617 34.48 -14.65 9.83
N SER A 618 33.95 -15.19 8.74
CA SER A 618 34.54 -15.11 7.39
C SER A 618 33.64 -14.40 6.38
N VAL A 619 32.34 -14.70 6.35
CA VAL A 619 31.42 -14.16 5.33
C VAL A 619 31.04 -12.71 5.62
N LEU A 620 30.46 -12.43 6.78
CA LEU A 620 29.96 -11.08 7.09
C LEU A 620 31.04 -9.98 7.02
N PRO A 621 32.28 -10.17 7.53
CA PRO A 621 33.34 -9.18 7.37
C PRO A 621 33.68 -8.91 5.90
N GLN A 622 33.70 -9.96 5.06
CA GLN A 622 33.96 -9.82 3.63
C GLN A 622 32.80 -9.12 2.92
N VAL A 623 31.55 -9.44 3.23
CA VAL A 623 30.39 -8.73 2.66
C VAL A 623 30.46 -7.23 2.96
N LEU A 624 30.73 -6.85 4.22
CA LEU A 624 30.89 -5.45 4.60
C LEU A 624 32.04 -4.75 3.86
N GLU A 625 33.16 -5.45 3.66
CA GLU A 625 34.32 -4.94 2.90
C GLU A 625 33.98 -4.74 1.42
N GLN A 626 33.30 -5.70 0.79
CA GLN A 626 32.95 -5.66 -0.64
C GLN A 626 31.89 -4.60 -0.97
N VAL A 627 30.91 -4.42 -0.08
CA VAL A 627 29.89 -3.35 -0.22
C VAL A 627 30.53 -1.97 -0.09
N GLY A 628 31.51 -1.83 0.82
CA GLY A 628 32.29 -0.61 0.98
C GLY A 628 31.44 0.61 1.29
N SER A 629 31.73 1.74 0.63
CA SER A 629 31.06 3.02 0.85
C SER A 629 29.93 3.29 -0.17
N ASN A 630 29.20 2.26 -0.63
CA ASN A 630 28.12 2.46 -1.61
C ASN A 630 27.10 3.48 -1.06
N PRO A 631 26.93 4.65 -1.70
CA PRO A 631 26.06 5.71 -1.20
C PRO A 631 24.57 5.47 -1.49
N GLY A 632 24.21 4.38 -2.17
CA GLY A 632 22.83 4.10 -2.57
C GLY A 632 22.03 3.30 -1.55
N VAL A 633 20.70 3.39 -1.69
CA VAL A 633 19.72 2.47 -1.10
C VAL A 633 19.06 1.67 -2.23
N PRO A 634 19.13 0.32 -2.20
CA PRO A 634 19.82 -0.50 -1.20
C PRO A 634 21.36 -0.50 -1.37
N LYS A 635 22.08 -0.92 -0.31
CA LYS A 635 23.57 -1.00 -0.34
C LYS A 635 24.11 -2.07 -1.29
N PHE A 636 23.37 -3.16 -1.47
CA PHE A 636 23.61 -4.21 -2.46
C PHE A 636 22.26 -4.70 -3.01
N SER A 637 22.29 -5.42 -4.13
CA SER A 637 21.08 -5.98 -4.75
C SER A 637 20.57 -7.14 -3.89
N ARG A 638 21.41 -8.16 -3.73
CA ARG A 638 21.13 -9.32 -2.86
C ARG A 638 22.38 -10.03 -2.36
N LEU A 639 22.22 -10.75 -1.25
CA LEU A 639 23.16 -11.70 -0.67
C LEU A 639 22.49 -13.07 -0.63
N GLU A 640 22.81 -13.92 -1.61
CA GLU A 640 22.29 -15.29 -1.69
C GLU A 640 23.15 -16.20 -0.81
N CYS A 641 22.50 -16.99 0.05
CA CYS A 641 23.15 -17.93 0.97
C CYS A 641 22.50 -19.31 0.81
N HIS A 642 23.06 -20.16 -0.06
CA HIS A 642 22.65 -21.55 -0.17
C HIS A 642 23.35 -22.39 0.88
N VAL A 643 22.60 -23.14 1.68
CA VAL A 643 23.16 -23.99 2.75
C VAL A 643 22.48 -25.35 2.72
N GLY A 644 23.24 -26.41 2.50
CA GLY A 644 22.73 -27.78 2.49
C GLY A 644 23.36 -28.63 3.58
N MET A 645 22.53 -29.35 4.33
CA MET A 645 22.99 -30.35 5.30
C MET A 645 21.88 -31.33 5.67
N ASP A 646 22.26 -32.47 6.23
CA ASP A 646 21.32 -33.39 6.87
C ASP A 646 20.76 -32.79 8.17
N ALA A 647 19.43 -32.78 8.27
CA ALA A 647 18.68 -32.23 9.38
C ALA A 647 17.30 -32.89 9.48
N VAL A 648 16.69 -32.83 10.67
CA VAL A 648 15.29 -33.23 10.87
C VAL A 648 14.35 -32.11 10.40
N GLU A 649 13.39 -32.48 9.54
CA GLU A 649 12.27 -31.64 9.12
C GLU A 649 10.97 -32.36 9.48
N LYS A 650 10.20 -31.83 10.44
CA LYS A 650 9.03 -32.54 10.97
C LYS A 650 7.93 -31.63 11.51
N LYS A 651 6.75 -31.69 10.88
CA LYS A 651 5.50 -31.17 11.46
C LYS A 651 5.15 -31.94 12.74
N LEU A 652 4.93 -31.20 13.82
CA LEU A 652 4.55 -31.74 15.12
C LEU A 652 3.05 -32.03 15.14
N PRO A 653 2.57 -32.95 16.00
CA PRO A 653 1.14 -33.30 16.10
C PRO A 653 0.35 -32.23 16.90
N HIS A 654 0.55 -30.95 16.59
CA HIS A 654 -0.11 -29.81 17.21
C HIS A 654 -0.11 -28.61 16.24
N LEU A 655 -1.30 -28.21 15.78
CA LEU A 655 -1.53 -27.01 14.93
C LEU A 655 -0.53 -26.94 13.74
N GLU A 656 0.05 -25.76 13.48
CA GLU A 656 1.07 -25.54 12.46
C GLU A 656 2.50 -25.69 12.98
N GLU A 657 2.70 -26.22 14.19
CA GLU A 657 4.02 -26.36 14.78
C GLU A 657 4.95 -27.27 13.98
N ASN A 658 6.16 -26.76 13.75
CA ASN A 658 7.19 -27.43 12.96
C ASN A 658 8.51 -27.47 13.74
N SER A 659 9.23 -28.58 13.63
CA SER A 659 10.56 -28.74 14.21
C SER A 659 11.58 -28.82 13.08
N SER A 660 12.26 -27.70 12.83
CA SER A 660 13.31 -27.59 11.82
C SER A 660 14.46 -26.71 12.29
N VAL A 661 15.67 -27.29 12.34
CA VAL A 661 16.88 -26.51 12.66
C VAL A 661 17.33 -25.65 11.47
N LEU A 662 16.95 -26.02 10.25
CA LEU A 662 17.29 -25.25 9.05
C LEU A 662 16.35 -24.06 8.88
N GLU A 663 15.07 -24.18 9.24
CA GLU A 663 14.20 -23.01 9.39
C GLU A 663 14.78 -22.06 10.45
N ALA A 664 15.18 -22.58 11.60
CA ALA A 664 15.74 -21.76 12.67
C ALA A 664 17.07 -21.07 12.25
N LEU A 665 17.90 -21.75 11.43
CA LEU A 665 19.12 -21.18 10.86
C LEU A 665 18.84 -20.15 9.75
N HIS A 666 17.78 -20.34 8.95
CA HIS A 666 17.28 -19.34 7.99
C HIS A 666 16.98 -18.01 8.69
N GLU A 667 16.26 -18.09 9.81
CA GLU A 667 15.91 -16.94 10.66
C GLU A 667 17.16 -16.26 11.24
N ASP A 668 18.13 -17.04 11.71
CA ASP A 668 19.41 -16.50 12.19
C ASP A 668 20.20 -15.80 11.09
N ILE A 669 20.37 -16.41 9.90
CA ILE A 669 21.06 -15.77 8.77
C ILE A 669 20.39 -14.43 8.42
N TYR A 670 19.06 -14.39 8.37
CA TYR A 670 18.33 -13.18 8.01
C TYR A 670 18.46 -12.08 9.08
N PHE A 671 17.94 -12.29 10.29
CA PHE A 671 17.84 -11.24 11.30
C PHE A 671 19.19 -10.83 11.89
N TYR A 672 20.13 -11.76 12.06
CA TYR A 672 21.46 -11.43 12.54
C TYR A 672 22.20 -10.56 11.52
N THR A 673 22.08 -10.87 10.23
CA THR A 673 22.72 -10.08 9.17
C THR A 673 22.13 -8.68 9.12
N LEU A 674 20.81 -8.53 9.20
CA LEU A 674 20.17 -7.21 9.33
C LEU A 674 20.70 -6.43 10.54
N HIS A 675 20.85 -7.09 11.70
CA HIS A 675 21.41 -6.46 12.90
C HIS A 675 22.88 -6.05 12.71
N ALA A 676 23.68 -6.89 12.06
CA ALA A 676 25.08 -6.61 11.76
C ALA A 676 25.24 -5.41 10.79
N MET A 677 24.37 -5.31 9.78
CA MET A 677 24.33 -4.17 8.85
C MET A 677 23.93 -2.88 9.58
N HIS A 678 22.86 -2.92 10.39
CA HIS A 678 22.41 -1.78 11.20
C HIS A 678 23.52 -1.27 12.15
N ASP A 679 24.22 -2.17 12.83
CA ASP A 679 25.37 -1.82 13.68
C ASP A 679 26.55 -1.25 12.89
N HIS A 680 26.80 -1.77 11.68
CA HIS A 680 27.82 -1.22 10.81
C HIS A 680 27.48 0.22 10.43
N GLY A 681 26.24 0.47 9.97
CA GLY A 681 25.73 1.80 9.68
C GLY A 681 25.90 2.79 10.84
N LYS A 682 25.52 2.37 12.05
CA LYS A 682 25.75 3.18 13.28
C LYS A 682 27.22 3.53 13.51
N ARG A 683 28.16 2.63 13.22
CA ARG A 683 29.60 2.85 13.41
C ARG A 683 30.20 3.78 12.35
N VAL A 684 29.75 3.66 11.10
CA VAL A 684 30.25 4.50 9.99
C VAL A 684 29.48 5.81 9.83
N GLY A 685 28.38 5.99 10.56
CA GLY A 685 27.55 7.20 10.53
C GLY A 685 26.61 7.25 9.33
N ASP A 686 26.20 6.09 8.83
CA ASP A 686 25.34 5.94 7.65
C ASP A 686 24.09 5.11 8.01
N PRO A 687 22.94 5.76 8.27
CA PRO A 687 21.70 5.05 8.63
C PRO A 687 21.09 4.24 7.47
N GLU A 688 21.52 4.47 6.23
CA GLU A 688 21.00 3.75 5.06
C GLU A 688 21.39 2.27 5.04
N TRP A 689 22.30 1.82 5.91
CA TRP A 689 22.57 0.39 6.13
C TRP A 689 21.40 -0.37 6.76
N ASP A 690 20.36 0.32 7.24
CA ASP A 690 19.08 -0.31 7.54
C ASP A 690 18.34 -0.81 6.27
N ALA A 691 18.82 -0.42 5.09
CA ALA A 691 18.37 -0.82 3.76
C ALA A 691 19.48 -1.58 2.99
N PRO A 692 19.94 -2.74 3.48
CA PRO A 692 21.14 -3.36 2.93
C PRO A 692 20.93 -3.95 1.53
N GLY A 693 19.71 -4.39 1.18
CA GLY A 693 19.44 -5.26 0.04
C GLY A 693 18.87 -6.61 0.49
N GLY A 694 18.42 -7.43 -0.46
CA GLY A 694 17.82 -8.73 -0.14
C GLY A 694 18.81 -9.69 0.51
N ILE A 695 18.53 -10.20 1.71
CA ILE A 695 19.32 -11.26 2.36
C ILE A 695 18.55 -12.57 2.17
N LEU A 696 19.06 -13.47 1.33
CA LEU A 696 18.31 -14.59 0.78
C LEU A 696 18.93 -15.93 1.23
N PRO A 697 18.60 -16.42 2.44
CA PRO A 697 18.94 -17.78 2.86
C PRO A 697 18.07 -18.81 2.13
N TYR A 698 18.72 -19.66 1.33
CA TYR A 698 18.11 -20.84 0.71
C TYR A 698 18.64 -22.08 1.42
N MET A 699 17.77 -22.75 2.16
CA MET A 699 18.13 -23.89 2.99
C MET A 699 17.69 -25.19 2.34
N HIS A 700 18.63 -26.13 2.22
CA HIS A 700 18.43 -27.42 1.56
C HIS A 700 18.53 -28.57 2.57
N VAL A 701 17.40 -29.25 2.83
CA VAL A 701 17.37 -30.45 3.67
C VAL A 701 17.88 -31.64 2.85
N GLU A 702 19.08 -32.13 3.15
CA GLU A 702 19.74 -33.18 2.37
C GLU A 702 20.10 -34.39 3.24
N PRO A 703 19.19 -35.36 3.42
CA PRO A 703 19.45 -36.53 4.26
C PRO A 703 20.72 -37.30 3.87
N GLY A 704 21.60 -37.54 4.85
CA GLY A 704 22.88 -38.23 4.67
C GLY A 704 23.99 -37.41 3.99
N ALA A 705 23.72 -36.17 3.56
CA ALA A 705 24.73 -35.31 2.95
C ALA A 705 25.67 -34.71 4.00
N LYS A 706 26.92 -34.47 3.60
CA LYS A 706 27.86 -33.67 4.37
C LYS A 706 27.50 -32.18 4.26
N PRO A 707 27.67 -31.37 5.32
CA PRO A 707 27.32 -29.96 5.28
C PRO A 707 28.11 -29.17 4.23
N TRP A 708 27.43 -28.29 3.51
CA TRP A 708 28.02 -27.36 2.55
C TRP A 708 27.27 -26.02 2.53
N ALA A 709 27.94 -24.97 2.03
CA ALA A 709 27.30 -23.70 1.73
C ALA A 709 27.97 -22.98 0.56
N SER A 710 27.17 -22.22 -0.19
CA SER A 710 27.59 -21.30 -1.24
C SER A 710 26.96 -19.93 -0.98
N VAL A 711 27.78 -18.88 -0.92
CA VAL A 711 27.33 -17.52 -0.65
C VAL A 711 27.76 -16.63 -1.82
N ALA A 712 26.85 -15.79 -2.33
CA ALA A 712 27.11 -14.87 -3.42
C ALA A 712 26.54 -13.47 -3.13
N LEU A 713 27.35 -12.44 -3.33
CA LEU A 713 26.98 -11.03 -3.16
C LEU A 713 26.84 -10.36 -4.52
N TYR A 714 25.73 -9.66 -4.73
CA TYR A 714 25.42 -8.93 -5.96
C TYR A 714 25.35 -7.43 -5.66
N ALA A 715 26.14 -6.62 -6.38
CA ALA A 715 26.14 -5.17 -6.19
C ALA A 715 24.83 -4.55 -6.70
N PHE A 716 24.32 -3.55 -5.99
CA PHE A 716 23.32 -2.66 -6.57
C PHE A 716 24.03 -1.65 -7.48
N PRO A 717 23.66 -1.53 -8.78
CA PRO A 717 24.41 -0.69 -9.71
C PRO A 717 24.35 0.80 -9.35
N SER A 718 25.52 1.47 -9.31
CA SER A 718 25.61 2.93 -9.16
C SER A 718 25.66 3.67 -10.51
N ASP A 719 26.05 2.98 -11.59
CA ASP A 719 26.02 3.48 -12.97
C ASP A 719 24.83 2.85 -13.69
N HIS A 720 23.73 3.58 -13.75
CA HIS A 720 22.55 3.16 -14.48
C HIS A 720 22.76 3.44 -15.97
N ARG A 721 22.64 2.42 -16.83
CA ARG A 721 22.81 2.55 -18.29
C ARG A 721 22.09 1.44 -19.01
N VAL A 722 21.74 1.67 -20.27
CA VAL A 722 21.34 0.62 -21.21
C VAL A 722 22.33 0.58 -22.37
N TRP A 723 22.30 -0.48 -23.16
CA TRP A 723 23.11 -0.54 -24.37
C TRP A 723 22.36 -1.27 -25.46
N TYR A 724 22.72 -1.02 -26.72
CA TYR A 724 22.08 -1.68 -27.85
C TYR A 724 23.10 -2.29 -28.80
N THR A 725 22.65 -3.29 -29.56
CA THR A 725 23.36 -3.78 -30.75
C THR A 725 22.77 -3.13 -32.00
N ASN A 726 23.61 -2.56 -32.85
CA ASN A 726 23.18 -2.07 -34.16
C ASN A 726 23.05 -3.21 -35.19
N HIS A 727 22.56 -2.89 -36.39
CA HIS A 727 22.43 -3.85 -37.48
C HIS A 727 23.76 -4.47 -37.94
N GLU A 728 24.90 -3.86 -37.59
CA GLU A 728 26.26 -4.37 -37.82
C GLU A 728 26.82 -5.21 -36.65
N GLN A 729 26.00 -5.51 -35.63
CA GLN A 729 26.40 -6.21 -34.39
C GLN A 729 27.43 -5.46 -33.52
N GLN A 730 27.51 -4.13 -33.64
CA GLN A 730 28.34 -3.30 -32.76
C GLN A 730 27.54 -2.86 -31.52
N ARG A 731 28.22 -2.79 -30.38
CA ARG A 731 27.66 -2.39 -29.10
C ARG A 731 27.84 -0.89 -28.88
N GLU A 732 26.74 -0.21 -28.58
CA GLU A 732 26.70 1.21 -28.19
C GLU A 732 25.99 1.38 -26.85
N VAL A 733 26.46 2.32 -26.01
CA VAL A 733 25.98 2.51 -24.63
C VAL A 733 25.23 3.84 -24.51
N ILE A 734 24.09 3.81 -23.83
CA ILE A 734 23.25 4.97 -23.51
C ILE A 734 23.28 5.19 -22.00
N HIS A 735 23.71 6.38 -21.59
CA HIS A 735 23.72 6.84 -20.20
C HIS A 735 22.53 7.76 -19.93
N PRO A 736 22.00 7.83 -18.70
CA PRO A 736 20.95 8.76 -18.34
C PRO A 736 21.46 10.20 -18.49
N LEU A 737 20.52 11.10 -18.75
CA LEU A 737 20.81 12.52 -18.83
C LEU A 737 20.99 13.11 -17.43
N ALA A 738 21.73 14.21 -17.34
CA ALA A 738 21.87 14.93 -16.07
C ALA A 738 20.48 15.44 -15.61
N PRO A 739 20.03 15.16 -14.37
CA PRO A 739 18.69 15.52 -13.89
C PRO A 739 18.37 17.03 -14.02
N GLU A 740 19.39 17.88 -13.94
CA GLU A 740 19.25 19.33 -13.99
C GLU A 740 18.79 19.84 -15.37
N LEU A 741 18.96 19.05 -16.43
CA LEU A 741 18.61 19.44 -17.80
C LEU A 741 17.11 19.68 -17.99
N PHE A 742 16.28 18.90 -17.29
CA PHE A 742 14.81 19.02 -17.37
C PHE A 742 14.18 19.74 -16.18
N ALA A 743 14.94 20.04 -15.12
CA ALA A 743 14.42 20.67 -13.90
C ALA A 743 13.65 21.97 -14.22
N GLU A 744 14.22 22.84 -15.04
CA GLU A 744 13.63 24.14 -15.42
C GLU A 744 12.86 24.10 -16.75
N ALA A 745 12.85 22.97 -17.46
CA ALA A 745 12.19 22.83 -18.74
C ALA A 745 10.66 22.93 -18.59
N ARG A 746 10.02 23.72 -19.46
CA ARG A 746 8.58 23.97 -19.48
C ARG A 746 8.05 23.87 -20.91
N ILE A 747 6.93 23.17 -21.09
CA ILE A 747 6.15 23.20 -22.34
C ILE A 747 5.26 24.45 -22.33
N THR A 748 5.41 25.30 -23.34
CA THR A 748 4.68 26.57 -23.51
C THR A 748 3.67 26.53 -24.67
N GLU A 749 3.86 25.65 -25.64
CA GLU A 749 2.91 25.46 -26.74
C GLU A 749 2.76 23.98 -27.08
N ARG A 750 1.53 23.53 -27.34
CA ARG A 750 1.18 22.26 -27.98
C ARG A 750 0.44 22.56 -29.27
N THR A 751 0.93 22.08 -30.40
CA THR A 751 0.25 22.17 -31.70
C THR A 751 -0.14 20.76 -32.17
N SER A 752 -1.34 20.60 -32.70
CA SER A 752 -1.85 19.40 -33.36
C SER A 752 -2.15 19.72 -34.82
N VAL A 753 -1.63 18.94 -35.76
CA VAL A 753 -1.97 19.03 -37.20
C VAL A 753 -2.22 17.62 -37.73
N ASP A 754 -3.44 17.36 -38.19
CA ASP A 754 -3.86 16.02 -38.67
C ASP A 754 -3.57 14.90 -37.65
N GLY A 755 -3.74 15.20 -36.35
CA GLY A 755 -3.50 14.26 -35.24
C GLY A 755 -2.03 14.11 -34.81
N ARG A 756 -1.08 14.78 -35.49
CA ARG A 756 0.32 14.80 -35.07
C ARG A 756 0.59 15.95 -34.12
N LEU A 757 1.22 15.68 -32.98
CA LEU A 757 1.59 16.71 -32.01
C LEU A 757 2.99 17.28 -32.26
N ALA A 758 3.16 18.54 -31.87
CA ALA A 758 4.44 19.25 -31.78
C ALA A 758 4.43 20.15 -30.54
N PHE A 759 5.61 20.37 -29.95
CA PHE A 759 5.78 21.09 -28.69
C PHE A 759 6.78 22.24 -28.82
N SER A 760 6.54 23.31 -28.07
CA SER A 760 7.54 24.37 -27.84
C SER A 760 7.93 24.41 -26.37
N PHE A 761 9.22 24.62 -26.12
CA PHE A 761 9.82 24.58 -24.80
C PHE A 761 10.38 25.95 -24.38
N GLU A 762 10.51 26.14 -23.07
CA GLU A 762 11.24 27.24 -22.44
C GLU A 762 12.14 26.63 -21.33
N GLY A 763 13.36 27.13 -21.17
CA GLY A 763 14.26 26.68 -20.10
C GLY A 763 15.01 25.37 -20.37
N GLY A 764 14.90 24.77 -21.57
CA GLY A 764 15.57 23.52 -21.93
C GLY A 764 17.04 23.64 -22.35
N GLY A 765 17.54 24.86 -22.60
CA GLY A 765 18.97 25.19 -22.78
C GLY A 765 19.62 24.69 -24.08
N GLU A 766 19.21 23.55 -24.63
CA GLU A 766 19.79 22.92 -25.82
C GLU A 766 18.72 22.58 -26.89
N PRO A 767 18.74 23.25 -28.07
CA PRO A 767 17.72 23.04 -29.12
C PRO A 767 17.62 21.60 -29.64
N ARG A 768 18.73 20.86 -29.59
CA ARG A 768 18.76 19.45 -29.99
C ARG A 768 17.94 18.59 -29.01
N LEU A 769 18.17 18.77 -27.71
CA LEU A 769 17.48 18.02 -26.66
C LEU A 769 15.98 18.34 -26.63
N GLU A 770 15.61 19.60 -26.82
CA GLU A 770 14.20 20.02 -26.94
C GLU A 770 13.52 19.33 -28.13
N LYS A 771 14.21 19.17 -29.26
CA LYS A 771 13.69 18.43 -30.41
C LYS A 771 13.51 16.94 -30.11
N GLU A 772 14.54 16.30 -29.56
CA GLU A 772 14.50 14.86 -29.19
C GLU A 772 13.38 14.58 -28.18
N CYS A 773 13.24 15.43 -27.16
CA CYS A 773 12.14 15.39 -26.21
C CYS A 773 10.79 15.59 -26.92
N GLY A 774 10.65 16.62 -27.76
CA GLY A 774 9.42 16.89 -28.51
C GLY A 774 8.97 15.73 -29.40
N ASP A 775 9.91 15.09 -30.10
CA ASP A 775 9.65 13.91 -30.95
C ASP A 775 9.19 12.70 -30.08
N TRP A 776 9.83 12.48 -28.94
CA TRP A 776 9.46 11.42 -27.99
C TRP A 776 8.08 11.65 -27.34
N LEU A 777 7.76 12.90 -26.98
CA LEU A 777 6.45 13.27 -26.47
C LEU A 777 5.36 13.11 -27.53
N ALA A 778 5.64 13.47 -28.79
CA ALA A 778 4.69 13.34 -29.89
C ALA A 778 4.36 11.87 -30.23
N ALA A 779 5.30 10.95 -29.98
CA ALA A 779 5.10 9.52 -30.20
C ALA A 779 4.04 8.91 -29.26
N ALA A 780 3.98 9.37 -27.99
CA ALA A 780 2.93 8.95 -27.05
C ALA A 780 1.53 9.42 -27.48
N ALA A 781 1.46 10.58 -28.13
CA ALA A 781 0.18 11.18 -28.51
C ALA A 781 -0.57 10.45 -29.63
N CYS A 782 0.14 9.65 -30.45
CA CYS A 782 -0.49 8.99 -31.59
C CYS A 782 -1.44 7.83 -31.17
N SER A 783 -1.46 7.39 -29.91
CA SER A 783 -2.47 6.45 -29.39
C SER A 783 -2.43 6.39 -27.87
N ALA A 784 -3.51 6.79 -27.20
CA ALA A 784 -3.73 6.47 -25.79
C ALA A 784 -3.99 4.97 -25.61
N GLN A 785 -3.01 4.12 -25.94
CA GLN A 785 -3.08 2.69 -25.65
C GLN A 785 -2.77 2.47 -24.17
N PRO A 786 -3.42 1.48 -23.55
CA PRO A 786 -3.06 1.07 -22.21
C PRO A 786 -1.60 0.61 -22.18
N ILE A 787 -0.86 1.06 -21.18
CA ILE A 787 0.52 0.58 -20.94
C ILE A 787 0.48 -0.93 -20.67
N LEU A 788 -0.54 -1.37 -19.93
CA LEU A 788 -0.72 -2.75 -19.54
C LEU A 788 -1.32 -3.58 -20.71
N GLN A 789 -0.66 -4.69 -21.03
CA GLN A 789 -1.24 -5.77 -21.83
C GLN A 789 -1.88 -6.80 -20.90
N ASN A 790 -2.86 -7.57 -21.42
CA ASN A 790 -3.51 -8.64 -20.64
C ASN A 790 -2.47 -9.56 -20.01
N ALA A 791 -2.69 -9.96 -18.75
CA ALA A 791 -1.85 -10.95 -18.07
C ALA A 791 -1.62 -12.20 -18.95
N PRO A 792 -0.45 -12.86 -18.84
CA PRO A 792 -0.26 -14.17 -19.44
C PRO A 792 -1.40 -15.11 -19.00
N ASN A 793 -1.89 -15.92 -19.94
CA ASN A 793 -3.01 -16.84 -19.70
C ASN A 793 -2.57 -17.87 -18.63
N LEU A 794 -2.86 -17.60 -17.36
CA LEU A 794 -2.49 -18.48 -16.25
C LEU A 794 -3.16 -19.84 -16.46
N GLN A 795 -2.36 -20.92 -16.41
CA GLN A 795 -2.84 -22.27 -16.73
C GLN A 795 -3.82 -22.81 -15.68
N GLU A 796 -3.76 -22.30 -14.44
CA GLU A 796 -4.58 -22.75 -13.32
C GLU A 796 -5.12 -21.53 -12.55
N LYS A 797 -6.43 -21.50 -12.31
CA LYS A 797 -7.09 -20.40 -11.59
C LYS A 797 -7.01 -20.65 -10.10
N LYS A 798 -6.33 -19.76 -9.38
CA LYS A 798 -6.28 -19.77 -7.92
C LYS A 798 -7.61 -19.35 -7.29
N SER A 799 -7.97 -20.03 -6.22
CA SER A 799 -9.10 -19.73 -5.36
C SER A 799 -8.69 -18.68 -4.33
N ILE A 800 -9.44 -17.58 -4.24
CA ILE A 800 -9.30 -16.61 -3.14
C ILE A 800 -9.58 -17.24 -1.76
N TRP A 801 -10.07 -18.49 -1.71
CA TRP A 801 -10.43 -19.15 -0.47
C TRP A 801 -9.30 -19.99 0.14
N GLU A 802 -8.43 -20.57 -0.69
CA GLU A 802 -7.52 -21.64 -0.26
C GLU A 802 -6.08 -21.48 -0.78
N ASP A 803 -5.85 -20.60 -1.76
CA ASP A 803 -4.56 -20.44 -2.42
C ASP A 803 -3.88 -19.12 -2.05
N VAL A 804 -2.55 -19.16 -1.96
CA VAL A 804 -1.68 -17.98 -1.79
C VAL A 804 -1.44 -17.32 -3.14
N PHE A 805 -1.65 -16.00 -3.21
CA PHE A 805 -1.50 -15.22 -4.44
C PHE A 805 -0.09 -14.66 -4.58
N VAL A 806 0.46 -14.62 -5.78
CA VAL A 806 1.56 -13.72 -6.17
C VAL A 806 1.01 -12.59 -7.04
N ASN A 807 1.86 -11.65 -7.46
CA ASN A 807 1.40 -10.47 -8.20
C ASN A 807 0.72 -10.83 -9.52
N GLU A 808 1.22 -11.83 -10.25
CA GLU A 808 0.64 -12.31 -11.49
C GLU A 808 -0.78 -12.86 -11.29
N ASP A 809 -1.02 -13.53 -10.16
CA ASP A 809 -2.35 -14.04 -9.81
C ASP A 809 -3.32 -12.90 -9.48
N VAL A 810 -2.86 -11.88 -8.74
CA VAL A 810 -3.66 -10.69 -8.42
C VAL A 810 -4.02 -9.94 -9.70
N GLN A 811 -3.04 -9.71 -10.57
CA GLN A 811 -3.25 -9.10 -11.88
C GLN A 811 -4.25 -9.90 -12.71
N GLY A 812 -4.04 -11.21 -12.85
CA GLY A 812 -4.95 -12.09 -13.59
C GLY A 812 -6.37 -12.08 -13.03
N TRP A 813 -6.52 -12.06 -11.70
CA TRP A 813 -7.82 -11.98 -11.04
C TRP A 813 -8.53 -10.64 -11.30
N LEU A 814 -7.80 -9.52 -11.26
CA LEU A 814 -8.30 -8.17 -11.53
C LEU A 814 -8.68 -8.00 -13.00
N ASP A 815 -7.84 -8.44 -13.94
CA ASP A 815 -8.08 -8.35 -15.39
C ASP A 815 -9.38 -9.05 -15.80
N GLU A 816 -9.68 -10.20 -15.20
CA GLU A 816 -10.94 -10.94 -15.44
C GLU A 816 -12.19 -10.19 -14.95
N ARG A 817 -12.04 -9.28 -13.99
CA ARG A 817 -13.14 -8.68 -13.24
C ARG A 817 -13.27 -7.17 -13.40
N VAL A 818 -12.27 -6.49 -13.98
CA VAL A 818 -12.22 -5.02 -14.08
C VAL A 818 -13.49 -4.40 -14.67
N GLY A 819 -14.14 -5.07 -15.62
CA GLY A 819 -15.41 -4.61 -16.22
C GLY A 819 -16.64 -4.67 -15.30
N HIS A 820 -16.55 -5.38 -14.17
CA HIS A 820 -17.62 -5.53 -13.17
C HIS A 820 -17.27 -4.86 -11.83
N ILE A 821 -16.01 -4.46 -11.62
CA ILE A 821 -15.59 -3.76 -10.42
C ILE A 821 -16.09 -2.31 -10.49
N PRO A 822 -16.91 -1.84 -9.54
CA PRO A 822 -17.35 -0.45 -9.50
C PRO A 822 -16.16 0.46 -9.18
N GLY A 823 -16.01 1.57 -9.89
CA GLY A 823 -14.91 2.51 -9.68
C GLY A 823 -13.75 2.31 -10.66
N SER A 824 -12.51 2.22 -10.17
CA SER A 824 -11.31 2.05 -11.00
C SER A 824 -10.31 1.05 -10.45
N VAL A 825 -9.67 0.30 -11.36
CA VAL A 825 -8.52 -0.57 -11.08
C VAL A 825 -7.34 -0.03 -11.86
N THR A 826 -6.23 0.24 -11.16
CA THR A 826 -5.09 0.96 -11.75
C THR A 826 -3.78 0.52 -11.11
N PRO A 827 -2.69 0.34 -11.86
CA PRO A 827 -1.35 0.34 -11.27
C PRO A 827 -1.06 1.71 -10.64
N ILE A 828 -0.75 1.74 -9.33
CA ILE A 828 -0.42 2.97 -8.61
C ILE A 828 1.07 3.28 -8.66
N ASP A 829 1.90 2.25 -8.64
CA ASP A 829 3.37 2.32 -8.76
C ASP A 829 3.94 0.96 -9.16
N PHE A 830 5.26 0.82 -9.18
CA PHE A 830 5.96 -0.45 -9.31
C PHE A 830 7.02 -0.61 -8.21
N SER A 831 7.30 -1.85 -7.81
CA SER A 831 8.31 -2.19 -6.80
C SER A 831 9.74 -1.89 -7.24
N LEU A 832 10.73 -2.08 -6.35
CA LEU A 832 12.14 -1.95 -6.70
C LEU A 832 12.53 -2.80 -7.93
N ASN A 833 12.07 -4.06 -7.99
CA ASN A 833 12.33 -4.94 -9.12
C ASN A 833 11.40 -4.69 -10.31
N GLY A 834 10.51 -3.69 -10.24
CA GLY A 834 9.70 -3.22 -11.35
C GLY A 834 8.39 -3.99 -11.56
N SER A 835 7.88 -4.69 -10.56
CA SER A 835 6.56 -5.34 -10.62
C SER A 835 5.46 -4.35 -10.27
N TRP A 836 4.35 -4.35 -11.01
CA TRP A 836 3.24 -3.42 -10.77
C TRP A 836 2.59 -3.63 -9.39
N ILE A 837 2.36 -2.54 -8.66
CA ILE A 837 1.56 -2.49 -7.44
C ILE A 837 0.18 -1.95 -7.82
N TRP A 838 -0.86 -2.71 -7.48
CA TRP A 838 -2.23 -2.41 -7.92
C TRP A 838 -3.02 -1.65 -6.86
N LEU A 839 -3.87 -0.73 -7.32
CA LEU A 839 -4.84 0.01 -6.52
C LEU A 839 -6.24 -0.22 -7.08
N VAL A 840 -7.16 -0.58 -6.19
CA VAL A 840 -8.59 -0.73 -6.48
C VAL A 840 -9.35 0.36 -5.72
N GLU A 841 -9.96 1.27 -6.47
CA GLU A 841 -10.70 2.41 -5.96
C GLU A 841 -12.20 2.15 -6.16
N LEU A 842 -12.93 1.84 -5.08
CA LEU A 842 -14.33 1.46 -5.11
C LEU A 842 -15.21 2.63 -4.63
N PHE A 843 -16.08 3.10 -5.53
CA PHE A 843 -17.05 4.15 -5.23
C PHE A 843 -18.30 3.98 -6.10
N ALA A 844 -19.45 4.40 -5.59
CA ALA A 844 -20.68 4.40 -6.38
C ALA A 844 -20.53 5.33 -7.58
N GLN A 845 -20.55 4.75 -8.78
CA GLN A 845 -20.60 5.49 -10.04
C GLN A 845 -22.05 5.83 -10.41
N GLY A 846 -22.27 7.01 -10.97
CA GLY A 846 -23.55 7.36 -11.58
C GLY A 846 -23.92 6.39 -12.72
N LYS A 847 -25.21 6.05 -12.84
CA LYS A 847 -25.74 5.17 -13.90
C LYS A 847 -25.75 5.80 -15.31
N ALA A 848 -25.35 7.06 -15.43
CA ALA A 848 -25.30 7.73 -16.72
C ALA A 848 -24.24 7.07 -17.61
N ALA A 849 -24.63 6.65 -18.81
CA ALA A 849 -23.77 5.88 -19.74
C ALA A 849 -22.45 6.61 -20.11
N LYS A 850 -22.37 7.94 -19.91
CA LYS A 850 -21.15 8.76 -20.00
C LYS A 850 -21.21 9.90 -18.98
N ALA A 851 -20.39 9.84 -17.93
CA ALA A 851 -20.20 10.92 -16.95
C ALA A 851 -18.71 11.11 -16.64
N SER A 852 -18.31 12.34 -16.33
CA SER A 852 -17.01 12.62 -15.70
C SER A 852 -17.20 12.39 -14.19
N SER A 853 -16.52 11.40 -13.62
CA SER A 853 -16.48 11.17 -12.17
C SER A 853 -15.20 11.73 -11.57
N ARG A 854 -15.26 12.21 -10.33
CA ARG A 854 -14.10 12.78 -9.60
C ARG A 854 -13.98 12.18 -8.21
N GLN A 855 -12.88 11.49 -7.94
CA GLN A 855 -12.57 10.90 -6.64
C GLN A 855 -12.58 11.96 -5.54
N GLU A 856 -12.08 13.16 -5.84
CA GLU A 856 -12.08 14.32 -4.96
C GLU A 856 -13.47 14.62 -4.39
N LYS A 857 -14.49 14.53 -5.26
CA LYS A 857 -15.88 14.77 -4.89
C LYS A 857 -16.49 13.59 -4.15
N HIS A 858 -16.16 12.37 -4.54
CA HIS A 858 -16.58 11.20 -3.78
C HIS A 858 -16.01 11.22 -2.35
N GLY A 859 -14.74 11.59 -2.16
CA GLY A 859 -14.10 11.77 -0.85
C GLY A 859 -14.58 13.00 -0.07
N LEU A 860 -15.20 13.98 -0.73
CA LEU A 860 -15.87 15.11 -0.10
C LEU A 860 -17.23 14.71 0.50
N TYR A 861 -18.04 13.94 -0.22
CA TYR A 861 -19.40 13.61 0.20
C TYR A 861 -19.55 12.26 0.92
N LYS A 862 -18.56 11.39 0.83
CA LYS A 862 -18.54 10.09 1.47
C LYS A 862 -17.22 9.88 2.22
N PRO A 863 -17.23 9.27 3.42
CA PRO A 863 -16.03 8.88 4.11
C PRO A 863 -15.26 7.84 3.29
N THR A 864 -13.93 7.80 3.44
CA THR A 864 -13.07 6.89 2.69
C THR A 864 -12.31 5.95 3.61
N PHE A 865 -12.41 4.66 3.35
CA PHE A 865 -11.71 3.59 4.05
C PHE A 865 -10.55 3.09 3.17
N PHE A 866 -9.31 3.21 3.66
CA PHE A 866 -8.13 2.66 3.00
C PHE A 866 -7.72 1.34 3.66
N ILE A 867 -7.61 0.27 2.85
CA ILE A 867 -7.10 -1.04 3.24
C ILE A 867 -5.82 -1.29 2.46
N ASN A 868 -4.72 -1.48 3.17
CA ASN A 868 -3.46 -1.92 2.61
C ASN A 868 -3.23 -3.37 3.01
N ALA A 869 -3.11 -4.26 2.03
CA ALA A 869 -2.88 -5.67 2.25
C ALA A 869 -1.46 -6.07 1.87
N ARG A 870 -0.91 -6.99 2.67
CA ARG A 870 0.34 -7.69 2.41
C ARG A 870 1.52 -6.73 2.24
N HIS A 871 1.62 -5.82 3.20
CA HIS A 871 2.80 -5.01 3.47
C HIS A 871 4.03 -5.90 3.71
N HIS A 872 3.86 -6.94 4.52
CA HIS A 872 4.81 -8.03 4.59
C HIS A 872 4.35 -9.21 3.75
N ALA A 873 5.25 -9.76 2.95
CA ALA A 873 4.85 -10.68 1.90
C ALA A 873 4.57 -12.12 2.38
N ASN A 874 5.15 -12.53 3.51
CA ASN A 874 4.89 -13.84 4.10
C ASN A 874 3.55 -13.89 4.88
N GLU A 875 2.90 -12.75 5.13
CA GLU A 875 1.59 -12.60 5.78
C GLU A 875 0.48 -12.69 4.71
N VAL A 876 0.12 -13.93 4.35
CA VAL A 876 -0.51 -14.24 3.06
C VAL A 876 -2.01 -13.97 2.98
N SER A 877 -2.73 -13.94 4.10
CA SER A 877 -4.20 -14.01 4.11
C SER A 877 -4.90 -12.68 3.85
N SER A 878 -4.20 -11.56 4.04
CA SER A 878 -4.73 -10.22 3.83
C SER A 878 -5.07 -9.95 2.35
N THR A 879 -4.26 -10.43 1.39
CA THR A 879 -4.58 -10.37 -0.05
C THR A 879 -5.91 -11.05 -0.35
N ASN A 880 -6.11 -12.26 0.19
CA ASN A 880 -7.35 -13.02 -0.01
C ASN A 880 -8.57 -12.28 0.56
N ALA A 881 -8.44 -11.64 1.73
CA ALA A 881 -9.52 -10.89 2.35
C ALA A 881 -9.84 -9.59 1.58
N ALA A 882 -8.82 -8.90 1.08
CA ALA A 882 -8.96 -7.74 0.21
C ALA A 882 -9.70 -8.08 -1.09
N LEU A 883 -9.30 -9.17 -1.77
CA LEU A 883 -10.00 -9.66 -2.97
C LEU A 883 -11.43 -10.10 -2.68
N GLN A 884 -11.68 -10.75 -1.53
CA GLN A 884 -13.03 -11.08 -1.07
C GLN A 884 -13.89 -9.83 -0.88
N MET A 885 -13.33 -8.76 -0.30
CA MET A 885 -14.06 -7.49 -0.11
C MET A 885 -14.38 -6.83 -1.46
N ILE A 886 -13.45 -6.86 -2.42
CA ILE A 886 -13.67 -6.36 -3.78
C ILE A 886 -14.79 -7.17 -4.48
N GLU A 887 -14.74 -8.50 -4.41
CA GLU A 887 -15.75 -9.38 -5.03
C GLU A 887 -17.14 -9.14 -4.44
N LYS A 888 -17.23 -8.98 -3.12
CA LYS A 888 -18.48 -8.69 -2.42
C LYS A 888 -19.08 -7.36 -2.87
N LEU A 889 -18.28 -6.31 -3.00
CA LEU A 889 -18.74 -4.98 -3.41
C LEU A 889 -19.04 -4.88 -4.91
N ALA A 890 -18.38 -5.69 -5.73
CA ALA A 890 -18.74 -5.83 -7.14
C ALA A 890 -20.11 -6.51 -7.31
N ALA A 891 -20.42 -7.50 -6.44
CA ALA A 891 -21.71 -8.17 -6.45
C ALA A 891 -22.85 -7.34 -5.84
N ASP A 892 -22.59 -6.62 -4.74
CA ASP A 892 -23.55 -5.72 -4.08
C ASP A 892 -22.89 -4.37 -3.73
N PRO A 893 -23.01 -3.36 -4.63
CA PRO A 893 -22.36 -2.06 -4.44
C PRO A 893 -23.14 -1.13 -3.50
N ALA A 894 -24.19 -1.59 -2.80
CA ALA A 894 -25.05 -0.73 -1.98
C ALA A 894 -24.28 0.05 -0.90
N LEU A 895 -23.21 -0.55 -0.34
CA LEU A 895 -22.34 0.12 0.63
C LEU A 895 -21.61 1.35 0.03
N LEU A 896 -21.31 1.32 -1.27
CA LEU A 896 -20.55 2.35 -1.97
C LEU A 896 -21.33 3.67 -2.15
N GLU A 897 -22.64 3.65 -1.88
CA GLU A 897 -23.48 4.85 -1.80
C GLU A 897 -23.22 5.65 -0.53
N SER A 898 -22.66 5.03 0.51
CA SER A 898 -22.37 5.65 1.81
C SER A 898 -20.89 5.75 2.11
N VAL A 899 -20.04 4.87 1.59
CA VAL A 899 -18.60 4.79 1.92
C VAL A 899 -17.78 4.61 0.63
N ASN A 900 -16.59 5.19 0.54
CA ASN A 900 -15.61 4.82 -0.50
C ASN A 900 -14.61 3.83 0.09
N LEU A 901 -14.18 2.84 -0.70
CA LEU A 901 -13.10 1.95 -0.30
C LEU A 901 -11.93 2.08 -1.28
N VAL A 902 -10.72 2.13 -0.73
CA VAL A 902 -9.47 2.17 -1.49
C VAL A 902 -8.66 0.99 -1.01
N ILE A 903 -8.28 0.09 -1.91
CA ILE A 903 -7.68 -1.20 -1.54
C ILE A 903 -6.42 -1.42 -2.36
N VAL A 904 -5.31 -1.65 -1.67
CA VAL A 904 -4.07 -2.21 -2.27
C VAL A 904 -4.04 -3.68 -1.88
N PRO A 905 -4.37 -4.62 -2.80
CA PRO A 905 -4.49 -6.05 -2.45
C PRO A 905 -3.14 -6.72 -2.19
N LEU A 906 -2.05 -6.14 -2.68
CA LEU A 906 -0.69 -6.67 -2.54
C LEU A 906 0.31 -5.51 -2.66
N GLU A 907 0.81 -4.99 -1.54
CA GLU A 907 1.80 -3.89 -1.54
C GLU A 907 3.22 -4.40 -1.84
N ASN A 908 3.69 -5.41 -1.11
CA ASN A 908 5.04 -5.96 -1.26
C ASN A 908 5.09 -7.09 -2.30
N VAL A 909 4.98 -6.70 -3.57
CA VAL A 909 4.97 -7.64 -4.72
C VAL A 909 6.30 -8.37 -4.91
N ASP A 910 7.44 -7.74 -4.60
CA ASP A 910 8.77 -8.35 -4.72
C ASP A 910 9.01 -9.40 -3.65
N GLY A 911 8.67 -9.08 -2.40
CA GLY A 911 8.69 -10.04 -1.32
C GLY A 911 7.74 -11.21 -1.59
N ALA A 912 6.58 -10.99 -2.22
CA ALA A 912 5.63 -12.04 -2.53
C ALA A 912 6.17 -13.03 -3.56
N ALA A 913 6.90 -12.54 -4.57
CA ALA A 913 7.61 -13.38 -5.52
C ALA A 913 8.72 -14.20 -4.84
N LEU A 914 9.49 -13.57 -3.95
CA LEU A 914 10.53 -14.25 -3.17
C LEU A 914 9.94 -15.32 -2.22
N HIS A 915 8.84 -15.01 -1.54
CA HIS A 915 8.10 -15.93 -0.68
C HIS A 915 7.66 -17.16 -1.46
N ALA A 916 7.07 -16.97 -2.64
CA ALA A 916 6.65 -18.07 -3.51
C ALA A 916 7.82 -18.90 -4.02
N GLU A 917 9.00 -18.30 -4.26
CA GLU A 917 10.20 -19.04 -4.65
C GLU A 917 10.69 -19.94 -3.52
N MET A 918 10.87 -19.38 -2.31
CA MET A 918 11.36 -20.14 -1.15
C MET A 918 10.37 -21.23 -0.70
N ALA A 919 9.07 -20.96 -0.81
CA ALA A 919 8.01 -21.91 -0.45
C ALA A 919 7.95 -23.15 -1.37
N LYS A 920 8.61 -23.15 -2.54
CA LYS A 920 8.68 -24.35 -3.40
C LYS A 920 9.42 -25.51 -2.72
N GLU A 921 10.46 -25.19 -1.97
CA GLU A 921 11.26 -26.19 -1.24
C GLU A 921 10.75 -26.34 0.19
N ASN A 922 10.44 -25.23 0.86
CA ASN A 922 10.07 -25.20 2.26
C ASN A 922 8.69 -24.56 2.47
N PRO A 923 7.59 -25.25 2.08
CA PRO A 923 6.26 -24.66 2.03
C PRO A 923 5.69 -24.34 3.40
N CYS A 924 6.14 -24.96 4.50
CA CYS A 924 5.54 -24.77 5.82
C CYS A 924 6.32 -23.79 6.72
N TRP A 925 7.37 -23.14 6.19
CA TRP A 925 8.23 -22.26 6.99
C TRP A 925 7.72 -20.82 7.01
N LYS A 926 8.06 -20.06 8.05
CA LYS A 926 7.68 -18.63 8.16
C LYS A 926 8.25 -17.75 7.05
N LEU A 927 9.43 -18.12 6.53
CA LEU A 927 10.11 -17.45 5.41
C LEU A 927 10.29 -15.93 5.61
N HIS A 928 10.76 -15.49 6.80
CA HIS A 928 10.92 -14.06 7.12
C HIS A 928 11.88 -13.31 6.20
N ALA A 929 12.77 -14.01 5.48
CA ALA A 929 13.58 -13.42 4.42
C ALA A 929 12.75 -12.72 3.33
N ALA A 930 11.50 -13.16 3.13
CA ALA A 930 10.55 -12.56 2.21
C ALA A 930 9.59 -11.54 2.87
N ARG A 931 9.77 -11.23 4.15
CA ARG A 931 8.93 -10.29 4.91
C ARG A 931 8.99 -8.88 4.33
N TYR A 932 10.19 -8.34 4.17
CA TYR A 932 10.40 -6.99 3.64
C TYR A 932 10.47 -6.96 2.11
N ASN A 933 10.49 -5.75 1.53
CA ASN A 933 10.69 -5.58 0.09
C ASN A 933 12.12 -5.95 -0.34
N ALA A 934 12.42 -5.84 -1.63
CA ALA A 934 13.73 -6.20 -2.19
C ALA A 934 14.91 -5.38 -1.61
N CYS A 935 14.66 -4.26 -0.93
CA CYS A 935 15.69 -3.51 -0.21
C CYS A 935 16.04 -4.10 1.17
N GLY A 936 15.31 -5.12 1.64
CA GLY A 936 15.55 -5.80 2.91
C GLY A 936 15.21 -4.96 4.15
N LEU A 937 14.21 -4.08 4.06
CA LEU A 937 13.90 -3.11 5.12
C LEU A 937 12.40 -2.89 5.38
N GLU A 938 12.08 -2.39 6.59
CA GLU A 938 10.75 -1.89 6.97
C GLU A 938 10.44 -0.57 6.24
N PHE A 939 9.84 -0.69 5.05
CA PHE A 939 9.73 0.40 4.09
C PHE A 939 8.64 1.42 4.42
N ALA A 940 7.78 1.14 5.43
CA ALA A 940 6.84 2.14 5.93
C ALA A 940 7.56 3.43 6.36
N LYS A 941 8.78 3.32 6.91
CA LYS A 941 9.58 4.48 7.36
C LYS A 941 9.96 5.45 6.24
N TYR A 942 9.93 5.00 4.99
CA TYR A 942 10.28 5.78 3.81
C TYR A 942 9.07 6.43 3.14
N ARG A 943 7.85 6.18 3.63
CA ARG A 943 6.65 6.87 3.19
C ARG A 943 6.84 8.39 3.34
N PHE A 944 6.39 9.16 2.34
CA PHE A 944 6.50 10.63 2.27
C PHE A 944 7.94 11.20 2.18
N GLN A 945 8.95 10.38 1.92
CA GLN A 945 10.31 10.85 1.65
C GLN A 945 10.54 11.00 0.14
N GLU A 946 11.23 12.06 -0.27
CA GLU A 946 11.62 12.29 -1.65
C GLU A 946 12.89 11.49 -2.02
N GLY A 947 13.07 11.17 -3.30
CA GLY A 947 14.30 10.54 -3.80
C GLY A 947 14.42 9.03 -3.54
N VAL A 948 13.39 8.39 -2.96
CA VAL A 948 13.36 6.95 -2.69
C VAL A 948 13.16 6.16 -3.99
N SER A 949 13.99 5.14 -4.21
CA SER A 949 14.12 4.39 -5.46
C SER A 949 13.12 3.23 -5.64
N PHE A 950 12.17 3.04 -4.72
CA PHE A 950 11.22 1.93 -4.72
C PHE A 950 9.78 2.39 -4.44
N GLY A 951 8.83 1.88 -5.23
CA GLY A 951 7.47 2.40 -5.28
C GLY A 951 6.56 2.04 -4.12
N GLU A 952 6.89 1.02 -3.34
CA GLU A 952 6.16 0.67 -2.12
C GLU A 952 6.10 1.87 -1.15
N SER A 953 7.17 2.67 -1.06
CA SER A 953 7.20 3.90 -0.24
C SER A 953 6.25 4.99 -0.72
N ARG A 954 5.85 4.96 -2.00
CA ARG A 954 5.05 6.01 -2.66
C ARG A 954 3.55 5.68 -2.68
N VAL A 955 3.16 4.46 -2.28
CA VAL A 955 1.75 4.03 -2.22
C VAL A 955 0.93 4.93 -1.30
N TYR A 956 1.33 5.06 -0.03
CA TYR A 956 0.60 5.88 0.96
C TYR A 956 0.52 7.36 0.57
N PRO A 957 1.61 8.03 0.14
CA PRO A 957 1.54 9.40 -0.39
C PRO A 957 0.56 9.55 -1.56
N LYS A 958 0.58 8.64 -2.53
CA LYS A 958 -0.33 8.68 -3.68
C LYS A 958 -1.78 8.44 -3.29
N VAL A 959 -2.05 7.49 -2.39
CA VAL A 959 -3.39 7.26 -1.84
C VAL A 959 -3.88 8.50 -1.09
N TRP A 960 -3.02 9.11 -0.28
CA TRP A 960 -3.32 10.34 0.45
C TRP A 960 -3.71 11.48 -0.48
N GLU A 961 -2.92 11.73 -1.52
CA GLU A 961 -3.17 12.79 -2.50
C GLU A 961 -4.49 12.61 -3.26
N ARG A 962 -4.87 11.37 -3.56
CA ARG A 962 -6.09 11.02 -4.30
C ARG A 962 -7.34 11.01 -3.42
N TRP A 963 -7.24 10.53 -2.18
CA TRP A 963 -8.41 10.16 -1.38
C TRP A 963 -8.52 10.77 0.02
N ALA A 964 -7.40 11.14 0.66
CA ALA A 964 -7.30 11.50 2.09
C ALA A 964 -8.23 10.64 2.98
N PRO A 965 -7.89 9.36 3.20
CA PRO A 965 -8.75 8.43 3.92
C PRO A 965 -9.06 8.91 5.35
N ASP A 966 -10.25 8.53 5.83
CA ASP A 966 -10.68 8.78 7.20
C ASP A 966 -10.26 7.66 8.14
N ILE A 967 -10.22 6.43 7.63
CA ILE A 967 -9.71 5.26 8.35
C ILE A 967 -8.67 4.58 7.48
N VAL A 968 -7.55 4.23 8.11
CA VAL A 968 -6.41 3.56 7.50
C VAL A 968 -6.22 2.23 8.22
N LEU A 969 -6.29 1.14 7.47
CA LEU A 969 -6.02 -0.21 7.96
C LEU A 969 -4.84 -0.79 7.19
N ASP A 970 -3.79 -1.15 7.92
CA ASP A 970 -2.68 -1.94 7.40
C ASP A 970 -2.85 -3.38 7.88
N ASP A 971 -3.15 -4.30 6.96
CA ASP A 971 -3.33 -5.71 7.31
C ASP A 971 -1.97 -6.38 7.49
N HIS A 972 -1.68 -6.84 8.72
CA HIS A 972 -0.48 -7.61 9.07
C HIS A 972 -0.81 -9.00 9.64
N GLY A 973 0.25 -9.76 9.91
CA GLY A 973 0.25 -11.09 10.47
C GLY A 973 1.42 -11.36 11.45
N ILE A 974 1.25 -12.43 12.23
CA ILE A 974 2.22 -12.99 13.16
C ILE A 974 2.60 -14.42 12.75
N PRO A 975 3.69 -14.96 13.29
CA PRO A 975 4.06 -16.36 13.12
C PRO A 975 2.87 -17.32 13.30
N SER A 976 2.73 -18.27 12.36
CA SER A 976 1.74 -19.35 12.43
C SER A 976 2.11 -20.43 13.45
N HIS A 977 3.39 -20.49 13.82
CA HIS A 977 3.98 -21.44 14.75
C HIS A 977 5.23 -20.83 15.40
N GLU A 978 5.93 -21.61 16.22
CA GLU A 978 7.07 -21.08 16.98
C GLU A 978 8.16 -20.41 16.13
N TRP A 979 8.66 -19.28 16.64
CA TRP A 979 9.77 -18.54 16.04
C TRP A 979 11.03 -18.70 16.89
N ILE A 980 12.00 -19.43 16.35
CA ILE A 980 13.22 -19.81 17.04
C ILE A 980 14.45 -19.35 16.26
N GLN A 981 15.44 -18.83 17.01
CA GLN A 981 16.76 -18.49 16.50
C GLN A 981 17.85 -19.07 17.42
N PRO A 982 18.39 -20.27 17.13
CA PRO A 982 19.31 -20.96 18.03
C PRO A 982 20.55 -20.14 18.40
N PHE A 983 20.98 -19.23 17.52
CA PHE A 983 22.17 -18.41 17.70
C PHE A 983 21.86 -16.96 18.09
N SER A 984 20.58 -16.59 18.20
CA SER A 984 20.11 -15.27 18.66
C SER A 984 19.23 -15.32 19.92
N GLY A 985 18.91 -16.51 20.42
CA GLY A 985 18.06 -16.77 21.59
C GLY A 985 16.65 -17.21 21.21
N TYR A 986 15.97 -17.95 22.10
CA TYR A 986 14.56 -18.36 21.93
C TYR A 986 13.62 -17.20 22.33
N ASN A 987 13.75 -16.09 21.61
CA ASN A 987 12.95 -14.88 21.76
C ASN A 987 12.87 -14.19 20.40
N SER A 988 12.11 -13.09 20.30
CA SER A 988 12.20 -12.23 19.12
C SER A 988 13.60 -11.64 18.96
N PRO A 989 14.01 -11.31 17.73
CA PRO A 989 15.25 -10.59 17.47
C PRO A 989 15.39 -9.39 18.43
N PRO A 990 16.60 -9.07 18.93
CA PRO A 990 16.82 -7.96 19.88
C PRO A 990 16.35 -6.57 19.43
N ARG A 991 15.87 -6.45 18.19
CA ARG A 991 15.27 -5.24 17.61
C ARG A 991 13.80 -5.07 17.98
N PHE A 992 13.12 -6.13 18.45
CA PHE A 992 11.72 -6.08 18.89
C PHE A 992 11.62 -5.90 20.42
N PRO A 993 10.69 -5.07 20.91
CA PRO A 993 10.53 -4.81 22.34
C PRO A 993 9.71 -5.89 23.09
N VAL A 994 9.04 -6.78 22.36
CA VAL A 994 8.17 -7.85 22.86
C VAL A 994 8.52 -9.17 22.19
N SER A 995 8.02 -10.28 22.72
CA SER A 995 8.23 -11.63 22.21
C SER A 995 7.08 -12.12 21.33
N TYR A 996 7.44 -12.52 20.11
CA TYR A 996 6.63 -13.24 19.13
C TYR A 996 7.06 -14.72 19.03
N TRP A 997 7.65 -15.28 20.10
CA TRP A 997 8.13 -16.67 20.10
C TRP A 997 7.02 -17.68 19.78
N ILE A 998 5.79 -17.45 20.24
CA ILE A 998 4.61 -18.27 19.94
C ILE A 998 3.42 -17.39 19.50
N PRO A 999 2.49 -17.92 18.70
CA PRO A 999 1.31 -17.17 18.27
C PRO A 999 0.45 -16.75 19.47
N SER A 1000 -0.07 -15.53 19.44
CA SER A 1000 -0.81 -14.92 20.56
C SER A 1000 -2.33 -14.91 20.38
N ALA A 1001 -2.80 -14.94 19.13
CA ALA A 1001 -4.22 -14.90 18.77
C ALA A 1001 -4.43 -15.43 17.34
N ARG A 1002 -5.70 -15.72 16.99
CA ARG A 1002 -6.11 -15.82 15.57
C ARG A 1002 -6.14 -14.45 14.92
N MET A 1003 -6.64 -13.45 15.64
CA MET A 1003 -6.71 -12.05 15.20
C MET A 1003 -6.61 -11.13 16.41
N TYR A 1004 -5.66 -10.20 16.37
CA TYR A 1004 -5.63 -9.06 17.26
C TYR A 1004 -5.39 -7.76 16.49
N THR A 1005 -5.53 -6.63 17.19
CA THR A 1005 -5.38 -5.31 16.56
C THR A 1005 -4.39 -4.46 17.32
N ILE A 1006 -3.70 -3.57 16.62
CA ILE A 1006 -2.83 -2.54 17.18
C ILE A 1006 -3.38 -1.20 16.73
N TRP A 1007 -3.74 -0.35 17.70
CA TRP A 1007 -4.36 0.94 17.45
C TRP A 1007 -3.42 2.08 17.80
N ARG A 1008 -3.36 3.11 16.97
CA ARG A 1008 -2.62 4.33 17.26
C ARG A 1008 -3.52 5.33 17.98
N GLU A 1009 -3.24 5.59 19.26
CA GLU A 1009 -3.97 6.58 20.04
C GLU A 1009 -3.26 7.94 19.95
N LEU A 1010 -3.95 8.91 19.34
CA LEU A 1010 -3.44 10.26 19.21
C LEU A 1010 -3.34 10.92 20.60
N THR A 1011 -2.13 11.28 21.02
CA THR A 1011 -1.89 11.81 22.38
C THR A 1011 -2.61 13.13 22.61
N GLU A 1012 -2.67 13.99 21.59
CA GLU A 1012 -3.30 15.31 21.62
C GLU A 1012 -4.73 15.33 21.09
N ALA A 1013 -5.42 14.18 21.02
CA ALA A 1013 -6.78 14.09 20.51
C ALA A 1013 -7.77 15.04 21.21
N THR A 1014 -8.62 15.70 20.42
CA THR A 1014 -9.79 16.39 20.97
C THR A 1014 -10.76 15.39 21.61
N HIS A 1015 -11.72 15.91 22.37
CA HIS A 1015 -12.75 15.07 22.98
C HIS A 1015 -13.57 14.31 21.94
N GLU A 1016 -13.95 14.96 20.84
CA GLU A 1016 -14.69 14.32 19.75
C GLU A 1016 -13.87 13.24 19.06
N GLN A 1017 -12.58 13.51 18.77
CA GLN A 1017 -11.66 12.53 18.17
C GLN A 1017 -11.53 11.27 19.03
N ARG A 1018 -11.34 11.45 20.35
CA ARG A 1018 -11.22 10.35 21.30
C ARG A 1018 -12.51 9.50 21.33
N ILE A 1019 -13.69 10.13 21.33
CA ILE A 1019 -14.97 9.42 21.27
C ILE A 1019 -15.11 8.62 19.98
N ALA A 1020 -14.76 9.20 18.83
CA ALA A 1020 -14.85 8.51 17.54
C ALA A 1020 -13.92 7.29 17.50
N TYR A 1021 -12.67 7.46 17.91
CA TYR A 1021 -11.67 6.40 18.02
C TYR A 1021 -12.14 5.27 18.96
N GLU A 1022 -12.55 5.59 20.19
CA GLU A 1022 -13.01 4.60 21.18
C GLU A 1022 -14.28 3.87 20.71
N SER A 1023 -15.20 4.59 20.05
CA SER A 1023 -16.42 4.01 19.48
C SER A 1023 -16.09 2.98 18.40
N LEU A 1024 -15.16 3.29 17.50
CA LEU A 1024 -14.73 2.36 16.45
C LEU A 1024 -14.00 1.15 17.04
N ARG A 1025 -13.03 1.38 17.94
CA ARG A 1025 -12.28 0.29 18.61
C ARG A 1025 -13.21 -0.66 19.37
N SER A 1026 -14.15 -0.12 20.13
CA SER A 1026 -15.13 -0.93 20.85
C SER A 1026 -16.06 -1.67 19.90
N TYR A 1027 -16.50 -1.05 18.81
CA TYR A 1027 -17.38 -1.68 17.81
C TYR A 1027 -16.67 -2.85 17.12
N LEU A 1028 -15.45 -2.64 16.62
CA LEU A 1028 -14.65 -3.66 15.95
C LEU A 1028 -14.37 -4.86 16.88
N THR A 1029 -13.88 -4.60 18.09
CA THR A 1029 -13.52 -5.68 19.01
C THR A 1029 -14.73 -6.48 19.48
N ALA A 1030 -15.90 -5.84 19.64
CA ALA A 1030 -17.16 -6.55 19.91
C ALA A 1030 -17.56 -7.44 18.73
N ARG A 1031 -17.40 -6.98 17.48
CA ARG A 1031 -17.69 -7.78 16.28
C ARG A 1031 -16.82 -9.03 16.17
N LEU A 1032 -15.56 -8.96 16.61
CA LEU A 1032 -14.66 -10.12 16.69
C LEU A 1032 -15.11 -11.13 17.77
N ASP A 1033 -15.58 -10.66 18.93
CA ASP A 1033 -16.09 -11.53 20.02
C ASP A 1033 -17.42 -12.20 19.66
N GLU A 1034 -18.26 -11.52 18.87
CA GLU A 1034 -19.53 -12.05 18.35
C GLU A 1034 -19.33 -13.14 17.28
N ASP A 1035 -18.20 -13.13 16.57
CA ASP A 1035 -17.86 -14.18 15.62
C ASP A 1035 -17.35 -15.42 16.36
N GLN A 1036 -18.16 -16.48 16.36
CA GLN A 1036 -17.91 -17.67 17.19
C GLN A 1036 -16.59 -18.38 16.88
N GLU A 1037 -16.18 -18.39 15.61
CA GLU A 1037 -14.94 -19.06 15.17
C GLU A 1037 -13.73 -18.26 15.65
N ILE A 1038 -13.73 -16.95 15.43
CA ILE A 1038 -12.64 -16.05 15.85
C ILE A 1038 -12.53 -16.01 17.38
N ALA A 1039 -13.64 -15.85 18.09
CA ALA A 1039 -13.64 -15.77 19.55
C ALA A 1039 -13.14 -17.05 20.21
N ALA A 1040 -13.49 -18.22 19.65
CA ALA A 1040 -13.01 -19.51 20.13
C ALA A 1040 -11.50 -19.66 19.93
N ASP A 1041 -10.99 -19.34 18.73
CA ASP A 1041 -9.56 -19.42 18.44
C ASP A 1041 -8.75 -18.41 19.27
N ASN A 1042 -9.18 -17.15 19.34
CA ASN A 1042 -8.53 -16.12 20.16
C ASN A 1042 -8.44 -16.53 21.62
N LYS A 1043 -9.49 -17.11 22.17
CA LYS A 1043 -9.47 -17.63 23.54
C LYS A 1043 -8.46 -18.76 23.71
N SER A 1044 -8.40 -19.69 22.75
CA SER A 1044 -7.46 -20.82 22.78
C SER A 1044 -6.01 -20.33 22.70
N TRP A 1045 -5.69 -19.48 21.74
CA TRP A 1045 -4.35 -18.91 21.58
C TRP A 1045 -3.92 -18.07 22.78
N LEU A 1046 -4.82 -17.24 23.32
CA LEU A 1046 -4.55 -16.45 24.53
C LEU A 1046 -4.22 -17.34 25.73
N GLN A 1047 -4.85 -18.52 25.86
CA GLN A 1047 -4.53 -19.48 26.91
C GLN A 1047 -3.13 -20.08 26.72
N THR A 1048 -2.75 -20.45 25.49
CA THR A 1048 -1.39 -20.92 25.18
C THR A 1048 -0.35 -19.84 25.46
N TYR A 1049 -0.60 -18.61 24.99
CA TYR A 1049 0.26 -17.44 25.19
C TYR A 1049 0.50 -17.12 26.67
N ARG A 1050 -0.55 -17.27 27.50
CA ARG A 1050 -0.43 -17.15 28.96
C ARG A 1050 0.45 -18.23 29.56
N ARG A 1051 0.11 -19.49 29.28
CA ARG A 1051 0.76 -20.66 29.88
C ARG A 1051 2.25 -20.70 29.61
N TRP A 1052 2.65 -20.45 28.36
CA TRP A 1052 4.05 -20.60 27.93
C TRP A 1052 4.87 -19.31 28.00
N GLY A 1053 4.23 -18.13 27.99
CA GLY A 1053 4.90 -16.83 27.99
C GLY A 1053 4.51 -15.92 29.17
N ASN A 1054 3.32 -15.31 29.12
CA ASN A 1054 2.91 -14.23 30.03
C ASN A 1054 2.94 -14.61 31.52
N ASP A 1055 2.61 -15.85 31.89
CA ASP A 1055 2.62 -16.29 33.28
C ASP A 1055 4.05 -16.34 33.88
N PHE A 1056 5.07 -16.44 33.02
CA PHE A 1056 6.48 -16.43 33.41
C PHE A 1056 7.15 -15.06 33.21
N ASP A 1057 6.77 -14.34 32.16
CA ASP A 1057 7.36 -13.06 31.79
C ASP A 1057 6.32 -12.13 31.14
N ASN A 1058 5.56 -11.43 31.98
CA ASN A 1058 4.50 -10.53 31.52
C ASN A 1058 5.02 -9.23 30.88
N VAL A 1059 6.33 -8.98 30.92
CA VAL A 1059 6.96 -7.80 30.32
C VAL A 1059 7.22 -8.07 28.84
N HIS A 1060 7.83 -9.21 28.51
CA HIS A 1060 8.08 -9.59 27.12
C HIS A 1060 6.84 -10.17 26.44
N PHE A 1061 5.86 -10.68 27.19
CA PHE A 1061 4.60 -11.22 26.67
C PHE A 1061 3.39 -10.41 27.18
N PRO A 1062 3.22 -9.13 26.81
CA PRO A 1062 2.14 -8.29 27.33
C PRO A 1062 0.76 -8.76 26.86
N ILE A 1063 -0.29 -8.38 27.59
CA ILE A 1063 -1.69 -8.65 27.22
C ILE A 1063 -2.54 -7.40 27.49
N GLU A 1064 -3.15 -6.83 26.45
CA GLU A 1064 -4.15 -5.76 26.52
C GLU A 1064 -5.43 -6.25 25.85
N LEU A 1065 -6.55 -6.33 26.59
CA LEU A 1065 -7.79 -6.92 26.09
C LEU A 1065 -8.89 -5.87 25.89
N SER A 1066 -9.67 -6.05 24.82
CA SER A 1066 -10.95 -5.39 24.57
C SER A 1066 -11.94 -6.41 24.02
N ASN A 1067 -13.08 -6.61 24.69
CA ASN A 1067 -14.08 -7.63 24.34
C ASN A 1067 -13.47 -9.02 24.05
N GLY A 1068 -12.59 -9.52 24.93
CA GLY A 1068 -12.00 -10.86 24.79
C GLY A 1068 -10.85 -10.99 23.79
N SER A 1069 -10.72 -10.05 22.83
CA SER A 1069 -9.61 -9.99 21.88
C SER A 1069 -8.46 -9.13 22.38
N ILE A 1070 -7.23 -9.49 21.99
CA ILE A 1070 -6.08 -8.60 22.19
C ILE A 1070 -6.28 -7.36 21.32
N ALA A 1071 -6.07 -6.19 21.91
CA ALA A 1071 -6.19 -4.91 21.22
C ALA A 1071 -5.18 -3.95 21.83
N TYR A 1072 -3.95 -3.92 21.31
CA TYR A 1072 -2.88 -3.07 21.82
C TYR A 1072 -3.09 -1.62 21.44
N THR A 1073 -2.62 -0.72 22.30
CA THR A 1073 -2.59 0.72 22.04
C THR A 1073 -1.14 1.20 21.91
N ARG A 1074 -0.85 2.01 20.89
CA ARG A 1074 0.42 2.71 20.71
C ARG A 1074 0.20 4.21 20.81
N ASP A 1075 0.97 4.87 21.66
CA ASP A 1075 0.97 6.33 21.76
C ASP A 1075 1.50 6.94 20.46
N SER A 1076 0.70 7.82 19.86
CA SER A 1076 1.03 8.50 18.62
C SER A 1076 0.93 10.02 18.80
N PRO A 1077 2.05 10.76 18.92
CA PRO A 1077 2.03 12.21 19.01
C PRO A 1077 1.84 12.86 17.63
N ILE A 1078 1.27 14.06 17.57
CA ILE A 1078 1.19 14.82 16.32
C ILE A 1078 2.61 15.07 15.76
N ASN A 1079 2.87 14.57 14.55
CA ASN A 1079 4.14 14.72 13.86
C ASN A 1079 3.93 14.82 12.34
N ARG A 1080 4.04 16.05 11.80
CA ARG A 1080 3.87 16.33 10.36
C ARG A 1080 4.92 15.68 9.46
N SER A 1081 5.97 15.09 10.02
CA SER A 1081 6.98 14.31 9.31
C SER A 1081 6.84 12.80 9.52
N SER A 1082 5.81 12.33 10.23
CA SER A 1082 5.58 10.91 10.48
C SER A 1082 5.28 10.14 9.18
N HIS A 1083 5.54 8.84 9.17
CA HIS A 1083 5.07 7.96 8.09
C HIS A 1083 3.64 7.48 8.32
N ASP A 1084 3.13 7.61 9.55
CA ASP A 1084 1.78 7.23 9.95
C ASP A 1084 0.81 8.39 9.68
N LEU A 1085 -0.37 8.07 9.15
CA LEU A 1085 -1.29 9.09 8.64
C LEU A 1085 -2.00 9.81 9.79
N ILE A 1086 -2.33 9.13 10.89
CA ILE A 1086 -2.96 9.78 12.06
C ILE A 1086 -2.03 10.81 12.73
N GLU A 1087 -0.72 10.56 12.75
CA GLU A 1087 0.26 11.50 13.31
C GLU A 1087 0.51 12.68 12.37
N ARG A 1088 0.61 12.40 11.06
CA ARG A 1088 0.88 13.42 10.04
C ARG A 1088 -0.33 14.29 9.74
N PHE A 1089 -1.53 13.73 9.77
CA PHE A 1089 -2.78 14.34 9.33
C PHE A 1089 -3.93 14.16 10.35
N PRO A 1090 -3.73 14.51 11.64
CA PRO A 1090 -4.68 14.26 12.73
C PRO A 1090 -6.04 14.95 12.56
N GLU A 1091 -6.11 16.05 11.80
CA GLU A 1091 -7.35 16.77 11.54
C GLU A 1091 -8.23 16.11 10.45
N TRP A 1092 -7.71 15.08 9.78
CA TRP A 1092 -8.43 14.34 8.74
C TRP A 1092 -8.66 12.87 9.11
N VAL A 1093 -7.65 12.22 9.69
CA VAL A 1093 -7.68 10.78 9.98
C VAL A 1093 -8.35 10.54 11.33
N THR A 1094 -9.38 9.70 11.33
CA THR A 1094 -10.13 9.30 12.53
C THR A 1094 -9.44 8.15 13.26
N ALA A 1095 -8.94 7.16 12.50
CA ALA A 1095 -8.24 6.01 13.04
C ALA A 1095 -7.19 5.47 12.05
N ASP A 1096 -6.07 5.01 12.61
CA ASP A 1096 -4.96 4.35 11.92
C ASP A 1096 -4.57 3.15 12.78
N LEU A 1097 -4.70 1.95 12.21
CA LEU A 1097 -4.58 0.69 12.93
C LEU A 1097 -4.01 -0.42 12.05
N MET A 1098 -3.53 -1.46 12.72
CA MET A 1098 -3.04 -2.68 12.09
C MET A 1098 -3.80 -3.89 12.62
N THR A 1099 -4.05 -4.87 11.76
CA THR A 1099 -4.46 -6.21 12.19
C THR A 1099 -3.25 -7.11 12.34
N GLU A 1100 -3.35 -8.16 13.13
CA GLU A 1100 -2.31 -9.16 13.31
C GLU A 1100 -2.96 -10.54 13.41
N VAL A 1101 -2.75 -11.38 12.39
CA VAL A 1101 -3.31 -12.72 12.23
C VAL A 1101 -2.21 -13.77 12.15
N ASN A 1102 -2.40 -14.98 12.69
CA ASN A 1102 -1.40 -16.05 12.66
C ASN A 1102 -1.23 -16.74 11.29
N ASP A 1103 -0.94 -15.95 10.24
CA ASP A 1103 -0.95 -16.38 8.84
C ASP A 1103 0.41 -16.39 8.16
N GLU A 1104 1.52 -16.19 8.87
CA GLU A 1104 2.84 -16.26 8.26
C GLU A 1104 3.08 -17.65 7.65
N THR A 1105 2.95 -17.71 6.33
CA THR A 1105 2.94 -18.91 5.49
C THR A 1105 1.93 -19.99 5.92
N VAL A 1106 0.65 -19.76 5.65
CA VAL A 1106 -0.42 -20.76 5.85
C VAL A 1106 -1.18 -21.10 4.57
N TYR A 1107 -1.80 -22.28 4.52
CA TYR A 1107 -2.53 -22.78 3.34
C TYR A 1107 -3.87 -23.41 3.73
N GLY A 1108 -4.74 -23.60 2.73
CA GLY A 1108 -5.97 -24.38 2.88
C GLY A 1108 -6.88 -23.85 4.00
N LYS A 1109 -7.20 -24.71 4.98
CA LYS A 1109 -8.14 -24.37 6.06
C LYS A 1109 -7.62 -23.25 6.98
N GLU A 1110 -6.33 -23.26 7.30
CA GLU A 1110 -5.76 -22.21 8.15
C GLU A 1110 -5.75 -20.87 7.43
N LEU A 1111 -5.37 -20.85 6.14
CA LEU A 1111 -5.51 -19.65 5.30
C LEU A 1111 -6.95 -19.14 5.24
N ALA A 1112 -7.92 -20.06 5.13
CA ALA A 1112 -9.33 -19.68 5.10
C ALA A 1112 -9.82 -19.06 6.41
N ALA A 1113 -9.36 -19.56 7.57
CA ALA A 1113 -9.67 -19.01 8.88
C ALA A 1113 -9.02 -17.61 9.08
N CYS A 1114 -7.76 -17.47 8.69
CA CYS A 1114 -7.03 -16.20 8.72
C CYS A 1114 -7.70 -15.13 7.83
N ARG A 1115 -8.04 -15.49 6.59
CA ARG A 1115 -8.80 -14.63 5.66
C ARG A 1115 -10.14 -14.20 6.26
N HIS A 1116 -10.89 -15.13 6.85
CA HIS A 1116 -12.17 -14.83 7.49
C HIS A 1116 -11.99 -13.77 8.58
N ALA A 1117 -10.95 -13.88 9.40
CA ALA A 1117 -10.67 -12.91 10.44
C ALA A 1117 -10.39 -11.50 9.91
N HIS A 1118 -9.55 -11.35 8.87
CA HIS A 1118 -9.38 -10.05 8.19
C HIS A 1118 -10.70 -9.53 7.61
N HIS A 1119 -11.48 -10.39 6.95
CA HIS A 1119 -12.75 -9.97 6.36
C HIS A 1119 -13.75 -9.44 7.40
N VAL A 1120 -13.80 -10.06 8.59
CA VAL A 1120 -14.63 -9.56 9.71
C VAL A 1120 -14.19 -8.16 10.12
N VAL A 1121 -12.88 -7.88 10.17
CA VAL A 1121 -12.35 -6.53 10.44
C VAL A 1121 -12.74 -5.55 9.33
N HIS A 1122 -12.47 -5.89 8.07
CA HIS A 1122 -12.80 -5.05 6.90
C HIS A 1122 -14.28 -4.67 6.89
N GLN A 1123 -15.16 -5.66 7.08
CA GLN A 1123 -16.60 -5.44 7.09
C GLN A 1123 -17.04 -4.60 8.31
N SER A 1124 -16.48 -4.85 9.49
CA SER A 1124 -16.85 -4.14 10.71
C SER A 1124 -16.52 -2.65 10.63
N ILE A 1125 -15.35 -2.29 10.08
CA ILE A 1125 -14.99 -0.89 9.88
C ILE A 1125 -15.93 -0.24 8.87
N ALA A 1126 -16.18 -0.90 7.73
CA ALA A 1126 -17.04 -0.34 6.70
C ALA A 1126 -18.50 -0.15 7.17
N ASP A 1127 -19.01 -1.09 7.98
CA ASP A 1127 -20.33 -0.99 8.61
C ASP A 1127 -20.39 0.16 9.64
N TRP A 1128 -19.35 0.35 10.45
CA TRP A 1128 -19.27 1.47 11.40
C TRP A 1128 -19.30 2.82 10.66
N MET A 1129 -18.56 2.93 9.55
CA MET A 1129 -18.50 4.15 8.73
C MET A 1129 -19.81 4.46 8.02
N LYS A 1130 -20.52 3.43 7.54
CA LYS A 1130 -21.80 3.58 6.82
C LYS A 1130 -22.83 4.39 7.61
N ASP A 1131 -22.84 4.22 8.93
CA ASP A 1131 -23.82 4.85 9.81
C ASP A 1131 -23.35 6.22 10.35
N ARG A 1132 -22.21 6.74 9.91
CA ARG A 1132 -21.72 8.07 10.34
C ARG A 1132 -22.42 9.19 9.56
N PRO A 1133 -22.96 10.21 10.25
CA PRO A 1133 -23.55 11.35 9.58
C PRO A 1133 -22.47 12.17 8.87
N ILE A 1134 -22.71 12.48 7.59
CA ILE A 1134 -21.84 13.35 6.81
C ILE A 1134 -22.46 14.74 6.70
N GLU A 1135 -21.68 15.78 6.96
CA GLU A 1135 -22.10 17.16 6.77
C GLU A 1135 -21.12 17.87 5.84
N VAL A 1136 -21.63 18.40 4.72
CA VAL A 1136 -20.87 19.24 3.78
C VAL A 1136 -21.46 20.64 3.81
N ARG A 1137 -20.64 21.62 4.21
CA ARG A 1137 -21.02 23.03 4.30
C ARG A 1137 -20.50 23.80 3.09
N VAL A 1138 -21.30 24.77 2.65
CA VAL A 1138 -20.87 25.78 1.67
C VAL A 1138 -20.22 26.93 2.44
N CYS A 1139 -18.96 27.19 2.13
CA CYS A 1139 -18.18 28.28 2.71
C CYS A 1139 -18.05 29.42 1.69
N GLN A 1140 -18.33 30.66 2.11
CA GLN A 1140 -18.22 31.85 1.27
C GLN A 1140 -17.16 32.79 1.83
N GLU A 1141 -16.17 33.14 1.01
CA GLU A 1141 -15.10 34.07 1.36
C GLU A 1141 -15.07 35.20 0.33
N LYS A 1142 -15.28 36.45 0.77
CA LYS A 1142 -15.24 37.63 -0.10
C LYS A 1142 -13.83 38.24 -0.10
N TRP A 1143 -13.30 38.47 -1.29
CA TRP A 1143 -11.98 39.06 -1.50
C TRP A 1143 -12.07 40.54 -1.85
N ALA A 1144 -10.98 41.26 -1.61
CA ALA A 1144 -10.91 42.72 -1.72
C ALA A 1144 -11.12 43.26 -3.16
N ASP A 1145 -10.84 42.44 -4.17
CA ASP A 1145 -11.02 42.73 -5.60
C ASP A 1145 -12.46 42.45 -6.09
N GLY A 1146 -13.38 42.11 -5.19
CA GLY A 1146 -14.77 41.80 -5.51
C GLY A 1146 -15.00 40.35 -5.93
N VAL A 1147 -13.96 39.51 -5.94
CA VAL A 1147 -14.08 38.06 -6.14
C VAL A 1147 -14.69 37.42 -4.90
N THR A 1148 -15.53 36.40 -5.10
CA THR A 1148 -16.08 35.57 -4.03
C THR A 1148 -15.65 34.13 -4.25
N ARG A 1149 -14.90 33.58 -3.31
CA ARG A 1149 -14.56 32.16 -3.28
C ARG A 1149 -15.69 31.39 -2.62
N ILE A 1150 -16.23 30.41 -3.34
CA ILE A 1150 -17.23 29.47 -2.86
C ILE A 1150 -16.53 28.12 -2.70
N GLY A 1151 -16.46 27.62 -1.47
CA GLY A 1151 -15.90 26.31 -1.14
C GLY A 1151 -16.94 25.33 -0.61
N LEU A 1152 -16.64 24.04 -0.74
CA LEU A 1152 -17.33 22.95 -0.07
C LEU A 1152 -16.39 22.33 0.96
N GLN A 1153 -16.86 22.21 2.20
CA GLN A 1153 -16.06 21.68 3.30
C GLN A 1153 -16.85 20.62 4.05
N ARG A 1154 -16.28 19.42 4.17
CA ARG A 1154 -16.81 18.37 5.05
C ARG A 1154 -16.26 18.53 6.46
N THR A 1155 -17.09 18.27 7.46
CA THR A 1155 -16.62 18.07 8.84
C THR A 1155 -15.74 16.82 8.92
N ARG A 1156 -14.53 16.96 9.48
CA ARG A 1156 -13.57 15.88 9.72
C ARG A 1156 -12.87 16.11 11.07
N PRO A 1157 -12.34 15.05 11.73
CA PRO A 1157 -12.56 13.61 11.44
C PRO A 1157 -14.03 13.17 11.66
N LEU A 1158 -14.35 11.89 11.41
CA LEU A 1158 -15.72 11.33 11.35
C LEU A 1158 -16.47 11.27 12.68
#